data_AF-A0A367AHC6-F1
#
_entry.id   AF-A0A367AHC6-F1
#
_cell.length_a   1.000
_cell.length_b   1.000
_cell.length_c   1.000
_cell.angle_alpha   90.00
_cell.angle_beta   90.00
_cell.angle_gamma   90.00
#
_symmetry.space_group_name_H-M   'P 1'
#
loop_
_entity.id
_entity.type
_entity.pdbx_description
1 polymer ?
#
loop_
_entity_poly.entity_id
_entity_poly.type
_entity_poly.pdbx_seq_one_letter_code
_entity_poly.pdbx_strand_id
1 'polypeptide(L)'
;MSQQEDVASTARAGEWSEEQLLADVEAAPKGPRIGAFFDFDGTVIDGYSLAAFARHHLRSLHVTPADLGQLLLTGLRGVTTEEDFEKFTVAGMKAWAGRSEDELVELGERLFVQGIAGSLYPEAWRLVTAHLRAGHTVVLASSATRFQVEPAARAMGVEHILVSPVEITDGICTGRPGGPLLWRAGKAGAVRSFAEEHGIDLARSFAYSNGDEDVPFLRTVGRARALNPGSGLATAARHYSWPIARFRSRGRGGPTELLRTAAGIGGLLGGFAAGVALGALNGSRREAVDLGITLGGELGSALAGVRLDVQGAEHLANRPAVYLFNHQSQLDVLVLAKLLRGGFTAVAKKELANTPGFGLAFRLADVAFIDRGDPAKARQALEPAVQRLREGISLVIAPEGTRSATPNLGPFKKGAFHVAMQAGVPIVPIVIRNAGELMWRGASTIQSGTVQVRVLPPVSTEGWTLPQLGAKVEEVRGLYLDALADWSGRSTRPVEVTEADADDEGAAPPATALDWGISAEMNPLETAMWRAEVADPRLRSNVTLLELLEPAPDWERLRAAHEWASRMVPRMRQRVVEPALGVGAPRWVTVAELDLDRHLHRVRLEEPGSMRQLLDVVGEFAAAPLDRDRPLWEVLFVEGLADGRAGYVVKTHHSTTDGLGAVQLMSLLHSRTAEHDPSRPEPPVPLPDEDASPVGVLRDQIVGTAKSAPLAALRRGVEALSSLRRPWEAATSAVEAARSAGSTLSPPKGTGSDLLTPRGGGWHFEVAEVPLADLKAGAKAAGGSLNDGFLAAVVGGFRRYHERLGAPAGTLTLGIPISLRAQDDPQGGNRFTGARLPASLAEPDPGTRIKAIREFVLSARNASGSGVLEDLVGPVIGWLPAPVLGALSGSLTSGNDVQVSNMPGVSHPVYIAGSRIVRMFPFGPLPGCAAMITLLSHEDTCCIGLNLDAAAVTDPAGLLADLQAGLDEVVALGRAESTR
;
A
#
# COMPACT_ATOMS: atom_id res chain seq x y z
N MET A 1 -39.39 -40.96 -5.28
CA MET A 1 -38.30 -41.78 -4.71
C MET A 1 -37.35 -42.15 -5.84
N SER A 2 -36.04 -42.07 -5.59
CA SER A 2 -34.88 -42.23 -6.51
C SER A 2 -34.42 -40.99 -7.30
N GLN A 3 -33.86 -40.00 -6.60
CA GLN A 3 -32.82 -39.10 -7.14
C GLN A 3 -31.75 -38.75 -6.07
N GLN A 4 -31.55 -39.62 -5.07
CA GLN A 4 -30.66 -39.32 -3.94
C GLN A 4 -29.50 -40.31 -3.76
N GLU A 5 -29.26 -41.21 -4.72
CA GLU A 5 -28.18 -42.22 -4.62
C GLU A 5 -26.96 -41.98 -5.53
N ASP A 6 -26.93 -40.92 -6.35
CA ASP A 6 -25.91 -40.78 -7.42
C ASP A 6 -24.81 -39.72 -7.18
N VAL A 7 -24.59 -39.28 -5.94
CA VAL A 7 -23.53 -38.28 -5.63
C VAL A 7 -22.22 -38.93 -5.12
N ALA A 8 -22.16 -40.25 -4.94
CA ALA A 8 -21.08 -40.88 -4.18
C ALA A 8 -19.95 -41.57 -4.98
N SER A 9 -19.92 -41.58 -6.32
CA SER A 9 -18.94 -42.46 -7.03
C SER A 9 -18.18 -41.94 -8.27
N THR A 10 -17.97 -40.63 -8.45
CA THR A 10 -17.11 -40.17 -9.57
C THR A 10 -16.17 -39.02 -9.22
N ALA A 11 -15.21 -39.25 -8.32
CA ALA A 11 -14.01 -38.41 -8.29
C ALA A 11 -12.98 -38.99 -9.28
N ARG A 12 -12.85 -38.34 -10.44
CA ARG A 12 -11.88 -38.74 -11.49
C ARG A 12 -10.45 -38.65 -10.96
N ALA A 13 -9.61 -39.58 -11.40
CA ALA A 13 -8.15 -39.56 -11.23
C ALA A 13 -7.58 -38.19 -11.64
N GLY A 14 -6.83 -37.54 -10.75
CA GLY A 14 -6.30 -36.20 -11.00
C GLY A 14 -5.46 -35.66 -9.83
N GLU A 15 -4.84 -34.51 -10.06
CA GLU A 15 -4.16 -33.73 -9.00
C GLU A 15 -5.21 -33.11 -8.06
N TRP A 16 -5.07 -33.34 -6.77
CA TRP A 16 -5.95 -32.86 -5.70
C TRP A 16 -5.25 -31.79 -4.88
N SER A 17 -6.02 -30.79 -4.47
CA SER A 17 -5.58 -29.82 -3.47
C SER A 17 -5.65 -30.40 -2.06
N GLU A 18 -4.99 -29.73 -1.12
CA GLU A 18 -5.07 -30.09 0.30
C GLU A 18 -6.52 -30.04 0.81
N GLU A 19 -7.29 -29.02 0.42
CA GLU A 19 -8.68 -28.87 0.85
C GLU A 19 -9.54 -30.04 0.37
N GLN A 20 -9.29 -30.57 -0.83
CA GLN A 20 -9.99 -31.74 -1.34
C GLN A 20 -9.66 -33.00 -0.56
N LEU A 21 -8.39 -33.18 -0.13
CA LEU A 21 -8.01 -34.28 0.75
C LEU A 21 -8.71 -34.18 2.11
N LEU A 22 -8.73 -32.99 2.71
CA LEU A 22 -9.37 -32.77 4.02
C LEU A 22 -10.89 -32.98 3.96
N ALA A 23 -11.56 -32.42 2.95
CA ALA A 23 -13.00 -32.61 2.74
C ALA A 23 -13.38 -34.08 2.56
N ASP A 24 -12.51 -34.85 1.91
CA ASP A 24 -12.71 -36.28 1.69
C ASP A 24 -12.49 -37.15 2.95
N VAL A 25 -11.72 -36.65 3.92
CA VAL A 25 -11.65 -37.23 5.28
C VAL A 25 -12.90 -36.86 6.08
N GLU A 26 -13.38 -35.62 5.98
CA GLU A 26 -14.59 -35.16 6.68
C GLU A 26 -15.86 -35.88 6.20
N ALA A 27 -15.96 -36.16 4.90
CA ALA A 27 -17.06 -36.91 4.30
C ALA A 27 -17.01 -38.42 4.60
N ALA A 28 -15.93 -38.90 5.21
CA ALA A 28 -15.73 -40.31 5.49
C ALA A 28 -16.49 -40.79 6.74
N PRO A 29 -16.73 -42.10 6.87
CA PRO A 29 -17.35 -42.69 8.05
C PRO A 29 -16.47 -42.47 9.28
N LYS A 30 -17.04 -42.00 10.38
CA LYS A 30 -16.29 -41.71 11.62
C LYS A 30 -16.11 -42.97 12.49
N GLY A 31 -15.07 -42.95 13.32
CA GLY A 31 -14.84 -43.93 14.39
C GLY A 31 -13.67 -44.91 14.15
N PRO A 32 -13.32 -45.69 15.18
CA PRO A 32 -12.02 -46.38 15.27
C PRO A 32 -11.88 -47.58 14.33
N ARG A 33 -12.99 -48.04 13.72
CA ARG A 33 -12.98 -49.11 12.71
C ARG A 33 -12.45 -48.65 11.35
N ILE A 34 -12.20 -47.36 11.17
CA ILE A 34 -11.58 -46.81 9.96
C ILE A 34 -10.12 -46.51 10.27
N GLY A 35 -9.21 -47.12 9.52
CA GLY A 35 -7.77 -46.90 9.64
C GLY A 35 -7.29 -45.78 8.73
N ALA A 36 -6.23 -45.09 9.13
CA ALA A 36 -5.52 -44.14 8.30
C ALA A 36 -4.00 -44.40 8.40
N PHE A 37 -3.45 -45.00 7.34
CA PHE A 37 -2.08 -45.47 7.29
C PHE A 37 -1.22 -44.49 6.49
N PHE A 38 -0.20 -43.93 7.14
CA PHE A 38 0.71 -42.97 6.52
C PHE A 38 2.11 -43.57 6.43
N ASP A 39 2.66 -43.62 5.22
CA ASP A 39 4.11 -43.72 5.12
C ASP A 39 4.77 -42.47 5.73
N PHE A 40 6.00 -42.61 6.24
CA PHE A 40 6.66 -41.53 6.98
C PHE A 40 7.62 -40.72 6.10
N ASP A 41 8.58 -41.39 5.46
CA ASP A 41 9.68 -40.76 4.72
C ASP A 41 9.20 -40.31 3.33
N GLY A 42 9.32 -39.02 3.01
CA GLY A 42 8.80 -38.45 1.74
C GLY A 42 7.29 -38.20 1.71
N THR A 43 6.55 -38.77 2.66
CA THR A 43 5.08 -38.61 2.80
C THR A 43 4.72 -37.65 3.93
N VAL A 44 5.16 -37.91 5.17
CA VAL A 44 4.95 -37.04 6.33
C VAL A 44 6.10 -36.03 6.49
N ILE A 45 7.32 -36.45 6.18
CA ILE A 45 8.50 -35.58 6.13
C ILE A 45 9.06 -35.46 4.71
N ASP A 46 9.71 -34.35 4.41
CA ASP A 46 10.45 -34.11 3.18
C ASP A 46 11.83 -34.79 3.22
N GLY A 47 12.05 -35.75 2.33
CA GLY A 47 13.24 -36.59 2.27
C GLY A 47 13.20 -37.77 3.25
N TYR A 48 14.36 -38.35 3.52
CA TYR A 48 14.51 -39.58 4.32
C TYR A 48 15.07 -39.27 5.71
N SER A 49 14.38 -39.70 6.77
CA SER A 49 14.82 -39.61 8.17
C SER A 49 16.19 -40.26 8.39
N LEU A 50 16.48 -41.35 7.67
CA LEU A 50 17.76 -42.04 7.71
C LEU A 50 18.94 -41.14 7.30
N ALA A 51 18.73 -40.15 6.43
CA ALA A 51 19.76 -39.19 6.04
C ALA A 51 20.15 -38.22 7.17
N ALA A 52 19.27 -37.96 8.15
CA ALA A 52 19.62 -37.18 9.34
C ALA A 52 20.55 -37.98 10.27
N PHE A 53 20.26 -39.27 10.47
CA PHE A 53 21.08 -40.19 11.24
C PHE A 53 22.44 -40.45 10.56
N ALA A 54 22.45 -40.70 9.25
CA ALA A 54 23.69 -40.86 8.50
C ALA A 54 24.61 -39.63 8.59
N ARG A 55 24.06 -38.41 8.47
CA ARG A 55 24.82 -37.15 8.65
C ARG A 55 25.38 -36.98 10.06
N HIS A 56 24.63 -37.40 11.08
CA HIS A 56 25.11 -37.40 12.47
C HIS A 56 26.32 -38.35 12.61
N HIS A 57 26.19 -39.57 12.08
CA HIS A 57 27.28 -40.56 12.10
C HIS A 57 28.53 -40.09 11.37
N LEU A 58 28.39 -39.52 10.16
CA LEU A 58 29.49 -38.92 9.38
C LEU A 58 30.24 -37.82 10.14
N ARG A 59 29.55 -37.00 10.93
CA ARG A 59 30.16 -35.94 11.76
C ARG A 59 30.78 -36.46 13.05
N SER A 60 30.40 -37.65 13.50
CA SER A 60 30.87 -38.27 14.75
C SER A 60 32.14 -39.13 14.61
N LEU A 61 32.79 -39.15 13.44
CA LEU A 61 34.11 -39.76 13.15
C LEU A 61 34.28 -41.28 13.39
N HIS A 62 33.21 -42.09 13.46
CA HIS A 62 33.31 -43.55 13.69
C HIS A 62 32.96 -44.43 12.46
N VAL A 63 33.30 -44.01 11.23
CA VAL A 63 32.97 -44.78 9.99
C VAL A 63 34.24 -45.22 9.28
N THR A 64 34.35 -46.49 8.89
CA THR A 64 35.52 -46.98 8.14
C THR A 64 35.49 -46.48 6.69
N PRO A 65 36.66 -46.28 6.03
CA PRO A 65 36.72 -45.82 4.64
C PRO A 65 36.00 -46.75 3.64
N ALA A 66 35.90 -48.04 3.96
CA ALA A 66 35.18 -49.03 3.15
C ALA A 66 33.65 -48.81 3.22
N ASP A 67 33.11 -48.55 4.41
CA ASP A 67 31.68 -48.27 4.61
C ASP A 67 31.26 -46.98 3.91
N LEU A 68 32.12 -45.94 3.94
CA LEU A 68 31.89 -44.66 3.26
C LEU A 68 31.86 -44.82 1.73
N GLY A 69 32.77 -45.63 1.18
CA GLY A 69 32.81 -45.95 -0.25
C GLY A 69 31.57 -46.69 -0.73
N GLN A 70 31.07 -47.64 0.07
CA GLN A 70 29.88 -48.42 -0.27
C GLN A 70 28.58 -47.59 -0.16
N LEU A 71 28.47 -46.71 0.84
CA LEU A 71 27.38 -45.74 0.98
C LEU A 71 27.32 -44.72 -0.17
N LEU A 72 28.48 -44.22 -0.63
CA LEU A 72 28.57 -43.31 -1.78
C LEU A 72 28.21 -43.99 -3.11
N LEU A 73 28.69 -45.21 -3.35
CA LEU A 73 28.38 -46.00 -4.56
C LEU A 73 26.89 -46.37 -4.65
N THR A 74 26.26 -46.67 -3.52
CA THR A 74 24.84 -47.02 -3.45
C THR A 74 23.96 -45.77 -3.63
N GLY A 75 24.37 -44.62 -3.07
CA GLY A 75 23.72 -43.33 -3.31
C GLY A 75 23.81 -42.83 -4.75
N LEU A 76 24.87 -43.19 -5.49
CA LEU A 76 25.06 -42.85 -6.90
C LEU A 76 24.28 -43.76 -7.87
N ARG A 77 23.98 -45.00 -7.50
CA ARG A 77 23.23 -45.95 -8.36
C ARG A 77 21.72 -45.89 -8.19
N GLY A 78 21.22 -45.34 -7.07
CA GLY A 78 19.82 -45.41 -6.69
C GLY A 78 19.43 -46.81 -6.20
N VAL A 79 18.70 -46.89 -5.09
CA VAL A 79 18.19 -48.16 -4.56
C VAL A 79 17.03 -48.62 -5.43
N THR A 80 17.24 -49.65 -6.25
CA THR A 80 16.24 -50.12 -7.25
C THR A 80 15.76 -51.54 -7.01
N THR A 81 16.44 -52.32 -6.15
CA THR A 81 16.10 -53.71 -5.82
C THR A 81 15.88 -53.93 -4.32
N GLU A 82 15.18 -55.01 -3.96
CA GLU A 82 14.89 -55.40 -2.57
C GLU A 82 16.18 -55.75 -1.80
N GLU A 83 17.14 -56.36 -2.48
CA GLU A 83 18.45 -56.73 -1.92
C GLU A 83 19.34 -55.50 -1.64
N ASP A 84 19.25 -54.44 -2.46
CA ASP A 84 19.98 -53.18 -2.25
C ASP A 84 19.42 -52.39 -1.05
N PHE A 85 18.09 -52.39 -0.89
CA PHE A 85 17.41 -51.75 0.24
C PHE A 85 17.72 -52.45 1.56
N GLU A 86 17.69 -53.79 1.57
CA GLU A 86 18.04 -54.61 2.73
C GLU A 86 19.50 -54.37 3.15
N LYS A 87 20.45 -54.40 2.20
CA LYS A 87 21.87 -54.09 2.47
C LYS A 87 22.07 -52.69 3.05
N PHE A 88 21.37 -51.68 2.54
CA PHE A 88 21.48 -50.30 3.00
C PHE A 88 20.88 -50.11 4.41
N THR A 89 19.71 -50.68 4.66
CA THR A 89 19.02 -50.60 5.96
C THR A 89 19.78 -51.35 7.04
N VAL A 90 20.29 -52.56 6.73
CA VAL A 90 21.12 -53.35 7.64
C VAL A 90 22.46 -52.63 7.92
N ALA A 91 23.06 -51.95 6.95
CA ALA A 91 24.26 -51.14 7.19
C ALA A 91 24.00 -49.98 8.18
N GLY A 92 22.82 -49.33 8.08
CA GLY A 92 22.38 -48.32 9.05
C GLY A 92 22.19 -48.89 10.46
N MET A 93 21.54 -50.06 10.58
CA MET A 93 21.34 -50.74 11.87
C MET A 93 22.67 -51.18 12.51
N LYS A 94 23.63 -51.66 11.72
CA LYS A 94 24.98 -52.01 12.20
C LYS A 94 25.70 -50.84 12.86
N ALA A 95 25.44 -49.60 12.43
CA ALA A 95 26.04 -48.41 13.05
C ALA A 95 25.54 -48.15 14.48
N TRP A 96 24.47 -48.83 14.91
CA TRP A 96 23.94 -48.77 16.27
C TRP A 96 24.40 -49.94 17.16
N ALA A 97 25.14 -50.91 16.60
CA ALA A 97 25.61 -52.06 17.36
C ALA A 97 26.42 -51.63 18.60
N GLY A 98 26.06 -52.19 19.76
CA GLY A 98 26.74 -51.93 21.03
C GLY A 98 26.27 -50.67 21.78
N ARG A 99 25.30 -49.91 21.24
CA ARG A 99 24.66 -48.80 21.97
C ARG A 99 23.47 -49.30 22.79
N SER A 100 23.23 -48.65 23.93
CA SER A 100 22.04 -48.92 24.74
C SER A 100 20.77 -48.40 24.06
N GLU A 101 19.63 -49.05 24.34
CA GLU A 101 18.33 -48.62 23.83
C GLU A 101 18.00 -47.17 24.23
N ASP A 102 18.24 -46.80 25.50
CA ASP A 102 17.99 -45.44 26.00
C ASP A 102 18.80 -44.38 25.26
N GLU A 103 20.07 -44.66 24.94
CA GLU A 103 20.92 -43.74 24.17
C GLU A 103 20.37 -43.50 22.75
N LEU A 104 19.82 -44.54 22.12
CA LEU A 104 19.23 -44.46 20.78
C LEU A 104 17.89 -43.71 20.80
N VAL A 105 17.08 -43.89 21.85
CA VAL A 105 15.85 -43.12 22.07
C VAL A 105 16.18 -41.63 22.23
N GLU A 106 17.13 -41.29 23.09
CA GLU A 106 17.55 -39.89 23.26
C GLU A 106 18.15 -39.29 21.98
N LEU A 107 18.91 -40.07 21.22
CA LEU A 107 19.45 -39.64 19.94
C LEU A 107 18.32 -39.32 18.95
N GLY A 108 17.30 -40.17 18.89
CA GLY A 108 16.09 -39.95 18.09
C GLY A 108 15.39 -38.63 18.44
N GLU A 109 15.14 -38.39 19.73
CA GLU A 109 14.54 -37.14 20.22
C GLU A 109 15.36 -35.90 19.83
N ARG A 110 16.69 -35.97 20.02
CA ARG A 110 17.58 -34.86 19.66
C ARG A 110 17.56 -34.59 18.16
N LEU A 111 17.68 -35.62 17.32
CA LEU A 111 17.70 -35.47 15.87
C LEU A 111 16.35 -35.03 15.32
N PHE A 112 15.26 -35.44 15.96
CA PHE A 112 13.92 -34.95 15.64
C PHE A 112 13.82 -33.44 15.81
N VAL A 113 14.14 -32.94 17.02
CA VAL A 113 14.07 -31.50 17.35
C VAL A 113 15.07 -30.66 16.54
N GLN A 114 16.24 -31.20 16.22
CA GLN A 114 17.30 -30.47 15.51
C GLN A 114 17.12 -30.43 13.99
N GLY A 115 16.38 -31.38 13.39
CA GLY A 115 16.33 -31.52 11.94
C GLY A 115 15.04 -32.08 11.37
N ILE A 116 14.60 -33.26 11.82
CA ILE A 116 13.49 -33.98 11.17
C ILE A 116 12.16 -33.22 11.31
N ALA A 117 11.93 -32.55 12.44
CA ALA A 117 10.71 -31.77 12.61
C ALA A 117 10.59 -30.61 11.61
N GLY A 118 11.73 -30.10 11.10
CA GLY A 118 11.73 -29.06 10.07
C GLY A 118 11.55 -29.53 8.64
N SER A 119 11.53 -30.84 8.42
CA SER A 119 11.11 -31.44 7.16
C SER A 119 9.64 -31.87 7.17
N LEU A 120 8.90 -31.78 8.28
CA LEU A 120 7.48 -32.15 8.31
C LEU A 120 6.68 -31.33 7.30
N TYR A 121 5.86 -32.00 6.49
CA TYR A 121 4.88 -31.35 5.64
C TYR A 121 3.70 -30.85 6.51
N PRO A 122 3.45 -29.53 6.59
CA PRO A 122 2.28 -29.01 7.32
C PRO A 122 0.96 -29.59 6.80
N GLU A 123 0.89 -29.86 5.50
CA GLU A 123 -0.27 -30.45 4.84
C GLU A 123 -0.51 -31.90 5.33
N ALA A 124 0.55 -32.70 5.44
CA ALA A 124 0.46 -34.06 6.00
C ALA A 124 0.06 -34.03 7.48
N TRP A 125 0.60 -33.08 8.25
CA TRP A 125 0.23 -32.89 9.66
C TRP A 125 -1.27 -32.58 9.84
N ARG A 126 -1.82 -31.68 9.02
CA ARG A 126 -3.25 -31.34 9.05
C ARG A 126 -4.10 -32.53 8.64
N LEU A 127 -3.65 -33.32 7.67
CA LEU A 127 -4.34 -34.54 7.25
C LEU A 127 -4.38 -35.58 8.38
N VAL A 128 -3.25 -35.84 9.04
CA VAL A 128 -3.18 -36.70 10.24
C VAL A 128 -4.13 -36.20 11.33
N THR A 129 -4.12 -34.89 11.59
CA THR A 129 -5.00 -34.26 12.59
C THR A 129 -6.49 -34.43 12.24
N ALA A 130 -6.85 -34.33 10.96
CA ALA A 130 -8.21 -34.53 10.49
C ALA A 130 -8.68 -35.98 10.73
N HIS A 131 -7.83 -36.97 10.50
CA HIS A 131 -8.15 -38.37 10.82
C HIS A 131 -8.33 -38.61 12.31
N LEU A 132 -7.44 -38.06 13.15
CA LEU A 132 -7.58 -38.15 14.61
C LEU A 132 -8.91 -37.52 15.08
N ARG A 133 -9.30 -36.36 14.53
CA ARG A 133 -10.57 -35.69 14.84
C ARG A 133 -11.80 -36.47 14.37
N ALA A 134 -11.69 -37.21 13.27
CA ALA A 134 -12.74 -38.11 12.79
C ALA A 134 -12.84 -39.40 13.62
N GLY A 135 -11.97 -39.59 14.61
CA GLY A 135 -11.91 -40.78 15.47
C GLY A 135 -11.35 -42.00 14.75
N HIS A 136 -10.63 -41.82 13.63
CA HIS A 136 -9.98 -42.90 12.89
C HIS A 136 -8.75 -43.42 13.65
N THR A 137 -8.43 -44.70 13.47
CA THR A 137 -7.20 -45.29 13.99
C THR A 137 -6.04 -44.90 13.08
N VAL A 138 -5.21 -43.95 13.51
CA VAL A 138 -4.09 -43.43 12.71
C VAL A 138 -2.82 -44.24 12.99
N VAL A 139 -2.09 -44.59 11.93
CA VAL A 139 -0.89 -45.44 11.99
C VAL A 139 0.20 -44.86 11.09
N LEU A 140 1.42 -44.68 11.63
CA LEU A 140 2.61 -44.43 10.79
C LEU A 140 3.24 -45.75 10.39
N ALA A 141 3.20 -46.10 9.10
CA ALA A 141 3.70 -47.35 8.54
C ALA A 141 4.94 -47.10 7.67
N SER A 142 6.13 -47.28 8.24
CA SER A 142 7.39 -46.90 7.62
C SER A 142 8.42 -48.03 7.63
N SER A 143 9.32 -48.02 6.65
CA SER A 143 10.50 -48.89 6.62
C SER A 143 11.61 -48.41 7.57
N ALA A 144 11.51 -47.19 8.11
CA ALA A 144 12.37 -46.66 9.16
C ALA A 144 12.15 -47.40 10.49
N THR A 145 13.03 -47.14 11.45
CA THR A 145 13.02 -47.79 12.77
C THR A 145 12.25 -46.96 13.79
N ARG A 146 11.90 -47.54 14.94
CA ARG A 146 11.20 -46.81 16.02
C ARG A 146 11.94 -45.53 16.46
N PHE A 147 13.27 -45.55 16.53
CA PHE A 147 14.06 -44.38 16.95
C PHE A 147 13.92 -43.17 16.00
N GLN A 148 13.51 -43.40 14.76
CA GLN A 148 13.31 -42.35 13.76
C GLN A 148 11.85 -41.83 13.75
N VAL A 149 10.89 -42.73 13.91
CA VAL A 149 9.45 -42.46 13.70
C VAL A 149 8.74 -42.09 14.99
N GLU A 150 9.11 -42.71 16.12
CA GLU A 150 8.42 -42.56 17.40
C GLU A 150 8.38 -41.10 17.92
N PRO A 151 9.46 -40.30 17.84
CA PRO A 151 9.40 -38.89 18.24
C PRO A 151 8.38 -38.08 17.43
N ALA A 152 8.28 -38.36 16.13
CA ALA A 152 7.32 -37.70 15.25
C ALA A 152 5.87 -38.18 15.49
N ALA A 153 5.68 -39.49 15.72
CA ALA A 153 4.39 -40.06 16.09
C ALA A 153 3.85 -39.42 17.38
N ARG A 154 4.69 -39.36 18.41
CA ARG A 154 4.35 -38.74 19.70
C ARG A 154 4.01 -37.26 19.55
N ALA A 155 4.77 -36.54 18.73
CA ALA A 155 4.50 -35.13 18.44
C ALA A 155 3.14 -34.90 17.77
N MET A 156 2.73 -35.79 16.86
CA MET A 156 1.44 -35.73 16.15
C MET A 156 0.27 -36.30 16.94
N GLY A 157 0.52 -36.98 18.06
CA GLY A 157 -0.50 -37.71 18.82
C GLY A 157 -0.93 -39.02 18.15
N VAL A 158 -0.06 -39.63 17.35
CA VAL A 158 -0.31 -40.94 16.73
C VAL A 158 0.14 -42.03 17.70
N GLU A 159 -0.82 -42.88 18.11
CA GLU A 159 -0.58 -43.95 19.10
C GLU A 159 0.05 -45.21 18.50
N HIS A 160 -0.14 -45.43 17.20
CA HIS A 160 0.28 -46.67 16.52
C HIS A 160 1.38 -46.41 15.48
N ILE A 161 2.46 -47.19 15.56
CA ILE A 161 3.53 -47.20 14.56
C ILE A 161 3.78 -48.63 14.07
N LEU A 162 3.97 -48.79 12.77
CA LEU A 162 4.45 -50.01 12.13
C LEU A 162 5.80 -49.66 11.52
N VAL A 163 6.87 -50.18 12.13
CA VAL A 163 8.26 -49.84 11.79
C VAL A 163 9.12 -51.09 11.63
N SER A 164 10.24 -50.99 10.91
CA SER A 164 11.19 -52.10 10.80
C SER A 164 11.80 -52.42 12.18
N PRO A 165 11.69 -53.68 12.66
CA PRO A 165 12.16 -54.05 13.99
C PRO A 165 13.69 -54.10 14.04
N VAL A 166 14.26 -53.70 15.18
CA VAL A 166 15.69 -53.81 15.50
C VAL A 166 15.85 -54.86 16.61
N GLU A 167 16.80 -55.77 16.45
CA GLU A 167 17.10 -56.77 17.48
C GLU A 167 17.82 -56.11 18.67
N ILE A 168 17.21 -56.24 19.85
CA ILE A 168 17.74 -55.75 21.13
C ILE A 168 17.86 -56.92 22.08
N THR A 169 19.06 -57.12 22.64
CA THR A 169 19.36 -58.17 23.62
C THR A 169 19.97 -57.51 24.85
N ASP A 170 19.41 -57.77 26.03
CA ASP A 170 19.85 -57.18 27.31
C ASP A 170 19.93 -55.64 27.30
N GLY A 171 19.00 -54.99 26.59
CA GLY A 171 18.95 -53.52 26.46
C GLY A 171 20.00 -52.93 25.51
N ILE A 172 20.73 -53.76 24.76
CA ILE A 172 21.77 -53.36 23.82
C ILE A 172 21.35 -53.74 22.38
N CYS A 173 21.52 -52.78 21.46
CA CYS A 173 21.26 -53.00 20.04
C CYS A 173 22.32 -53.94 19.43
N THR A 174 21.90 -55.03 18.80
CA THR A 174 22.80 -55.99 18.13
C THR A 174 23.25 -55.52 16.74
N GLY A 175 22.55 -54.54 16.18
CA GLY A 175 22.74 -54.02 14.83
C GLY A 175 22.17 -54.91 13.71
N ARG A 176 21.30 -55.87 14.06
CA ARG A 176 20.57 -56.73 13.11
C ARG A 176 19.07 -56.43 13.12
N PRO A 177 18.34 -56.73 12.03
CA PRO A 177 16.88 -56.67 12.03
C PRO A 177 16.28 -57.66 13.04
N GLY A 178 15.27 -57.22 13.79
CA GLY A 178 14.53 -58.05 14.76
C GLY A 178 13.40 -58.89 14.13
N GLY A 179 13.31 -58.93 12.80
CA GLY A 179 12.22 -59.53 12.03
C GLY A 179 12.20 -59.03 10.58
N PRO A 180 11.15 -59.37 9.80
CA PRO A 180 11.00 -58.90 8.43
C PRO A 180 10.97 -57.37 8.34
N LEU A 181 11.64 -56.80 7.33
CA LEU A 181 11.64 -55.35 7.08
C LEU A 181 10.31 -54.90 6.48
N LEU A 182 9.85 -53.71 6.86
CA LEU A 182 8.58 -53.15 6.39
C LEU A 182 8.73 -52.45 5.04
N TRP A 183 8.92 -53.24 3.99
CA TRP A 183 9.12 -52.78 2.61
C TRP A 183 8.22 -53.55 1.63
N ARG A 184 7.67 -52.87 0.62
CA ARG A 184 6.81 -53.47 -0.42
C ARG A 184 5.72 -54.40 0.15
N ALA A 185 5.81 -55.70 -0.15
CA ALA A 185 4.85 -56.71 0.30
C ALA A 185 4.86 -56.92 1.82
N GLY A 186 6.01 -56.72 2.48
CA GLY A 186 6.13 -56.78 3.93
C GLY A 186 5.33 -55.67 4.62
N LYS A 187 5.38 -54.44 4.09
CA LYS A 187 4.57 -53.31 4.59
C LYS A 187 3.08 -53.58 4.42
N ALA A 188 2.67 -54.07 3.26
CA ALA A 188 1.27 -54.45 3.00
C ALA A 188 0.78 -55.57 3.93
N GLY A 189 1.62 -56.57 4.23
CA GLY A 189 1.30 -57.65 5.17
C GLY A 189 1.15 -57.16 6.61
N ALA A 190 2.03 -56.25 7.06
CA ALA A 190 1.95 -55.65 8.39
C ALA A 190 0.65 -54.85 8.58
N VAL A 191 0.25 -54.06 7.58
CA VAL A 191 -1.01 -53.28 7.62
C VAL A 191 -2.23 -54.19 7.68
N ARG A 192 -2.27 -55.30 6.93
CA ARG A 192 -3.37 -56.27 7.01
C ARG A 192 -3.46 -56.93 8.37
N SER A 193 -2.32 -57.38 8.90
CA SER A 193 -2.26 -58.05 10.21
C SER A 193 -2.73 -57.10 11.32
N PHE A 194 -2.27 -55.85 11.29
CA PHE A 194 -2.70 -54.81 12.22
C PHE A 194 -4.20 -54.53 12.12
N ALA A 195 -4.74 -54.45 10.88
CA ALA A 195 -6.15 -54.20 10.66
C ALA A 195 -7.04 -55.34 11.16
N GLU A 196 -6.63 -56.60 10.99
CA GLU A 196 -7.33 -57.76 11.54
C GLU A 196 -7.32 -57.73 13.08
N GLU A 197 -6.18 -57.44 13.70
CA GLU A 197 -6.03 -57.35 15.17
C GLU A 197 -6.91 -56.25 15.79
N HIS A 198 -7.04 -55.11 15.10
CA HIS A 198 -7.74 -53.92 15.61
C HIS A 198 -9.17 -53.79 15.06
N GLY A 199 -9.67 -54.76 14.29
CA GLY A 199 -11.02 -54.74 13.73
C GLY A 199 -11.28 -53.59 12.73
N ILE A 200 -10.26 -53.24 11.93
CA ILE A 200 -10.30 -52.14 10.97
C ILE A 200 -10.86 -52.62 9.61
N ASP A 201 -11.83 -51.88 9.08
CA ASP A 201 -12.38 -52.10 7.74
C ASP A 201 -11.49 -51.47 6.66
N LEU A 202 -10.57 -52.26 6.10
CA LEU A 202 -9.63 -51.81 5.08
C LEU A 202 -10.33 -51.26 3.82
N ALA A 203 -11.52 -51.75 3.46
CA ALA A 203 -12.23 -51.28 2.27
C ALA A 203 -12.69 -49.81 2.40
N ARG A 204 -12.84 -49.32 3.63
CA ARG A 204 -13.24 -47.94 3.93
C ARG A 204 -12.08 -47.08 4.49
N SER A 205 -10.91 -47.70 4.69
CA SER A 205 -9.73 -47.10 5.31
C SER A 205 -8.83 -46.36 4.33
N PHE A 206 -7.92 -45.54 4.85
CA PHE A 206 -7.09 -44.63 4.08
C PHE A 206 -5.63 -45.08 4.07
N ALA A 207 -4.93 -44.89 2.94
CA ALA A 207 -3.48 -45.06 2.85
C ALA A 207 -2.83 -43.93 2.05
N TYR A 208 -1.66 -43.49 2.52
CA TYR A 208 -0.91 -42.37 1.96
C TYR A 208 0.57 -42.74 1.80
N SER A 209 1.13 -42.56 0.61
CA SER A 209 2.57 -42.79 0.34
C SER A 209 3.07 -41.98 -0.87
N ASN A 210 4.40 -41.79 -0.96
CA ASN A 210 5.14 -41.18 -2.05
C ASN A 210 5.96 -42.16 -2.90
N GLY A 211 6.23 -43.38 -2.39
CA GLY A 211 7.18 -44.33 -2.96
C GLY A 211 6.58 -45.31 -3.99
N ASP A 212 7.35 -45.66 -5.02
CA ASP A 212 6.95 -46.63 -6.05
C ASP A 212 6.81 -48.05 -5.45
N GLU A 213 7.62 -48.34 -4.45
CA GLU A 213 7.61 -49.56 -3.64
C GLU A 213 6.30 -49.79 -2.87
N ASP A 214 5.53 -48.74 -2.62
CA ASP A 214 4.37 -48.77 -1.73
C ASP A 214 3.05 -49.01 -2.48
N VAL A 215 3.08 -49.25 -3.79
CA VAL A 215 1.90 -49.67 -4.56
C VAL A 215 1.19 -50.88 -3.93
N PRO A 216 1.88 -51.96 -3.48
CA PRO A 216 1.23 -53.07 -2.78
C PRO A 216 0.55 -52.64 -1.46
N PHE A 217 1.16 -51.70 -0.72
CA PHE A 217 0.62 -51.14 0.51
C PHE A 217 -0.64 -50.31 0.23
N LEU A 218 -0.60 -49.38 -0.72
CA LEU A 218 -1.74 -48.56 -1.10
C LEU A 218 -2.93 -49.40 -1.61
N ARG A 219 -2.67 -50.51 -2.30
CA ARG A 219 -3.72 -51.45 -2.76
C ARG A 219 -4.41 -52.23 -1.64
N THR A 220 -3.92 -52.17 -0.41
CA THR A 220 -4.57 -52.88 0.72
C THR A 220 -5.86 -52.21 1.17
N VAL A 221 -6.05 -50.93 0.86
CA VAL A 221 -7.20 -50.14 1.30
C VAL A 221 -8.10 -49.74 0.13
N GLY A 222 -9.39 -49.48 0.39
CA GLY A 222 -10.31 -48.98 -0.65
C GLY A 222 -10.13 -47.50 -0.97
N ARG A 223 -9.31 -46.80 -0.20
CA ARG A 223 -9.19 -45.34 -0.20
C ARG A 223 -7.68 -45.00 -0.17
N ALA A 224 -7.01 -45.06 -1.32
CA ALA A 224 -5.58 -44.81 -1.44
C ALA A 224 -5.27 -43.44 -2.08
N ARG A 225 -4.21 -42.75 -1.62
CA ARG A 225 -3.75 -41.47 -2.17
C ARG A 225 -2.23 -41.46 -2.30
N ALA A 226 -1.76 -40.89 -3.39
CA ALA A 226 -0.35 -40.69 -3.64
C ALA A 226 0.04 -39.26 -3.25
N LEU A 227 0.86 -39.09 -2.22
CA LEU A 227 1.35 -37.78 -1.75
C LEU A 227 2.79 -37.60 -2.23
N ASN A 228 3.11 -36.49 -2.89
CA ASN A 228 4.44 -36.24 -3.45
C ASN A 228 5.03 -37.39 -4.30
N PRO A 229 4.24 -38.09 -5.15
CA PRO A 229 4.70 -39.34 -5.74
C PRO A 229 5.86 -39.13 -6.72
N GLY A 230 6.80 -40.09 -6.68
CA GLY A 230 7.77 -40.33 -7.75
C GLY A 230 7.11 -40.71 -9.07
N SER A 231 7.91 -40.83 -10.13
CA SER A 231 7.39 -41.09 -11.49
C SER A 231 6.67 -42.45 -11.60
N GLY A 232 7.14 -43.49 -10.91
CA GLY A 232 6.49 -44.80 -10.92
C GLY A 232 5.17 -44.81 -10.16
N LEU A 233 5.12 -44.23 -8.96
CA LEU A 233 3.90 -44.14 -8.16
C LEU A 233 2.87 -43.22 -8.82
N ALA A 234 3.29 -42.12 -9.46
CA ALA A 234 2.39 -41.27 -10.23
C ALA A 234 1.78 -42.02 -11.42
N THR A 235 2.51 -42.96 -12.02
CA THR A 235 2.00 -43.83 -13.08
C THR A 235 1.01 -44.85 -12.53
N ALA A 236 1.33 -45.49 -11.41
CA ALA A 236 0.45 -46.43 -10.72
C ALA A 236 -0.84 -45.74 -10.23
N ALA A 237 -0.74 -44.55 -9.63
CA ALA A 237 -1.87 -43.77 -9.17
C ALA A 237 -2.82 -43.41 -10.33
N ARG A 238 -2.29 -43.03 -11.49
CA ARG A 238 -3.11 -42.85 -12.71
C ARG A 238 -3.78 -44.13 -13.17
N HIS A 239 -3.07 -45.25 -13.13
CA HIS A 239 -3.62 -46.56 -13.52
C HIS A 239 -4.75 -47.03 -12.58
N TYR A 240 -4.56 -46.90 -11.27
CA TYR A 240 -5.54 -47.29 -10.25
C TYR A 240 -6.54 -46.17 -9.89
N SER A 241 -6.49 -45.04 -10.59
CA SER A 241 -7.34 -43.86 -10.35
C SER A 241 -7.26 -43.29 -8.93
N TRP A 242 -6.08 -43.36 -8.29
CA TRP A 242 -5.84 -42.75 -7.00
C TRP A 242 -5.61 -41.25 -7.13
N PRO A 243 -6.17 -40.43 -6.22
CA PRO A 243 -5.81 -39.02 -6.09
C PRO A 243 -4.31 -38.82 -5.90
N ILE A 244 -3.76 -37.83 -6.60
CA ILE A 244 -2.37 -37.39 -6.44
C ILE A 244 -2.39 -36.01 -5.78
N ALA A 245 -1.61 -35.80 -4.72
CA ALA A 245 -1.41 -34.46 -4.17
C ALA A 245 0.08 -34.16 -4.04
N ARG A 246 0.46 -32.91 -4.30
CA ARG A 246 1.86 -32.47 -4.23
C ARG A 246 2.00 -31.31 -3.25
N PHE A 247 2.66 -31.59 -2.15
CA PHE A 247 3.04 -30.61 -1.15
C PHE A 247 4.35 -29.95 -1.57
N ARG A 248 4.54 -28.69 -1.19
CA ARG A 248 5.78 -27.98 -1.51
C ARG A 248 6.85 -28.38 -0.50
N SER A 249 7.97 -28.93 -0.98
CA SER A 249 9.20 -29.07 -0.19
C SER A 249 9.73 -27.68 0.20
N ARG A 250 9.95 -27.45 1.50
CA ARG A 250 10.38 -26.16 2.06
C ARG A 250 11.81 -26.21 2.64
N GLY A 251 12.55 -27.30 2.36
CA GLY A 251 13.80 -27.67 3.03
C GLY A 251 15.12 -27.20 2.40
N ARG A 252 15.14 -26.71 1.16
CA ARG A 252 16.31 -26.05 0.53
C ARG A 252 15.84 -25.00 -0.47
N GLY A 253 15.93 -23.73 -0.12
CA GLY A 253 15.57 -22.62 -1.01
C GLY A 253 16.45 -22.60 -2.27
N GLY A 254 15.85 -22.30 -3.42
CA GLY A 254 16.57 -22.07 -4.66
C GLY A 254 17.29 -20.70 -4.66
N PRO A 255 17.97 -20.35 -5.77
CA PRO A 255 18.66 -19.07 -5.91
C PRO A 255 17.74 -17.86 -5.67
N THR A 256 16.47 -17.97 -6.05
CA THR A 256 15.45 -16.94 -5.88
C THR A 256 15.09 -16.71 -4.42
N GLU A 257 14.93 -17.78 -3.64
CA GLU A 257 14.63 -17.72 -2.19
C GLU A 257 15.80 -17.11 -1.42
N LEU A 258 17.04 -17.43 -1.82
CA LEU A 258 18.23 -16.84 -1.22
C LEU A 258 18.31 -15.33 -1.48
N LEU A 259 18.10 -14.89 -2.73
CA LEU A 259 18.08 -13.47 -3.10
C LEU A 259 16.97 -12.71 -2.37
N ARG A 260 15.76 -13.28 -2.30
CA ARG A 260 14.63 -12.71 -1.55
C ARG A 260 14.92 -12.58 -0.06
N THR A 261 15.55 -13.58 0.52
CA THR A 261 15.94 -13.57 1.94
C THR A 261 16.97 -12.48 2.21
N ALA A 262 18.00 -12.39 1.37
CA ALA A 262 19.01 -11.34 1.47
C ALA A 262 18.39 -9.94 1.28
N ALA A 263 17.46 -9.78 0.33
CA ALA A 263 16.72 -8.54 0.12
C ALA A 263 15.82 -8.18 1.32
N GLY A 264 15.11 -9.15 1.90
CA GLY A 264 14.28 -8.95 3.09
C GLY A 264 15.08 -8.56 4.33
N ILE A 265 16.19 -9.27 4.61
CA ILE A 265 17.09 -8.91 5.72
C ILE A 265 17.74 -7.54 5.47
N GLY A 266 18.18 -7.29 4.24
CA GLY A 266 18.74 -6.01 3.83
C GLY A 266 17.74 -4.87 3.96
N GLY A 267 16.47 -5.10 3.59
CA GLY A 267 15.36 -4.17 3.78
C GLY A 267 15.08 -3.87 5.25
N LEU A 268 15.08 -4.89 6.09
CA LEU A 268 14.87 -4.75 7.53
C LEU A 268 15.97 -3.91 8.17
N LEU A 269 17.24 -4.28 7.97
CA LEU A 269 18.37 -3.57 8.57
C LEU A 269 18.60 -2.19 7.93
N GLY A 270 18.47 -2.09 6.61
CA GLY A 270 18.61 -0.84 5.87
C GLY A 270 17.50 0.16 6.18
N GLY A 271 16.24 -0.31 6.23
CA GLY A 271 15.09 0.48 6.65
C GLY A 271 15.20 0.96 8.10
N PHE A 272 15.66 0.08 8.99
CA PHE A 272 15.94 0.45 10.38
C PHE A 272 17.01 1.53 10.49
N ALA A 273 18.14 1.36 9.81
CA ALA A 273 19.23 2.34 9.82
C ALA A 273 18.80 3.69 9.21
N ALA A 274 18.03 3.66 8.13
CA ALA A 274 17.47 4.87 7.52
C ALA A 274 16.49 5.57 8.46
N GLY A 275 15.56 4.84 9.08
CA GLY A 275 14.60 5.42 10.03
C GLY A 275 15.26 6.00 11.28
N VAL A 276 16.30 5.33 11.82
CA VAL A 276 17.10 5.88 12.92
C VAL A 276 17.84 7.15 12.49
N ALA A 277 18.46 7.15 11.30
CA ALA A 277 19.17 8.32 10.79
C ALA A 277 18.22 9.51 10.55
N LEU A 278 17.03 9.25 10.01
CA LEU A 278 16.01 10.27 9.74
C LEU A 278 15.40 10.80 11.04
N GLY A 279 15.03 9.94 11.98
CA GLY A 279 14.42 10.37 13.24
C GLY A 279 15.42 11.06 14.19
N ALA A 280 16.72 10.75 14.08
CA ALA A 280 17.76 11.48 14.80
C ALA A 280 17.91 12.95 14.37
N LEU A 281 17.37 13.34 13.20
CA LEU A 281 17.34 14.73 12.74
C LEU A 281 16.14 15.52 13.31
N ASN A 282 15.10 14.85 13.80
CA ASN A 282 13.80 15.44 14.14
C ASN A 282 13.45 15.40 15.64
N GLY A 283 14.24 14.76 16.50
CA GLY A 283 13.89 14.65 17.91
C GLY A 283 14.57 13.53 18.68
N SER A 284 13.85 12.97 19.66
CA SER A 284 14.36 12.09 20.70
C SER A 284 14.89 10.76 20.16
N ARG A 285 15.83 10.13 20.88
CA ARG A 285 16.36 8.79 20.53
C ARG A 285 15.24 7.76 20.32
N ARG A 286 14.10 7.90 20.99
CA ARG A 286 12.97 6.96 20.93
C ARG A 286 12.22 7.04 19.60
N GLU A 287 11.90 8.25 19.15
CA GLU A 287 11.21 8.46 17.87
C GLU A 287 12.06 7.95 16.70
N ALA A 288 13.38 8.14 16.77
CA ALA A 288 14.32 7.57 15.79
C ALA A 288 14.27 6.05 15.71
N VAL A 289 14.24 5.39 16.87
CA VAL A 289 14.15 3.92 16.96
C VAL A 289 12.80 3.42 16.46
N ASP A 290 11.70 4.09 16.81
CA ASP A 290 10.35 3.69 16.40
C ASP A 290 10.14 3.86 14.89
N LEU A 291 10.66 4.95 14.31
CA LEU A 291 10.69 5.12 12.86
C LEU A 291 11.57 4.04 12.20
N GLY A 292 12.70 3.69 12.80
CA GLY A 292 13.54 2.58 12.37
C GLY A 292 12.81 1.24 12.34
N ILE A 293 12.10 0.89 13.42
CA ILE A 293 11.33 -0.37 13.51
C ILE A 293 10.24 -0.39 12.45
N THR A 294 9.53 0.72 12.26
CA THR A 294 8.47 0.85 11.26
C THR A 294 9.01 0.63 9.84
N LEU A 295 10.01 1.41 9.44
CA LEU A 295 10.58 1.34 8.09
C LEU A 295 11.27 -0.01 7.83
N GLY A 296 11.96 -0.55 8.84
CA GLY A 296 12.56 -1.88 8.76
C GLY A 296 11.51 -2.98 8.57
N GLY A 297 10.43 -2.96 9.36
CA GLY A 297 9.34 -3.94 9.23
C GLY A 297 8.68 -3.90 7.85
N GLU A 298 8.40 -2.70 7.33
CA GLU A 298 7.73 -2.51 6.04
C GLU A 298 8.64 -2.87 4.86
N LEU A 299 9.86 -2.34 4.79
CA LEU A 299 10.80 -2.66 3.71
C LEU A 299 11.25 -4.13 3.76
N GLY A 300 11.52 -4.65 4.96
CA GLY A 300 11.94 -6.03 5.13
C GLY A 300 10.88 -7.03 4.69
N SER A 301 9.61 -6.79 5.03
CA SER A 301 8.49 -7.65 4.64
C SER A 301 8.18 -7.55 3.15
N ALA A 302 8.18 -6.35 2.57
CA ALA A 302 7.94 -6.13 1.14
C ALA A 302 9.00 -6.85 0.30
N LEU A 303 10.28 -6.66 0.62
CA LEU A 303 11.40 -7.31 -0.10
C LEU A 303 11.48 -8.82 0.16
N ALA A 304 11.03 -9.29 1.34
CA ALA A 304 10.87 -10.71 1.63
C ALA A 304 9.63 -11.33 0.96
N GLY A 305 8.76 -10.53 0.33
CA GLY A 305 7.49 -11.01 -0.23
C GLY A 305 6.52 -11.55 0.84
N VAL A 306 6.57 -11.00 2.06
CA VAL A 306 5.77 -11.41 3.20
C VAL A 306 4.67 -10.39 3.45
N ARG A 307 3.41 -10.85 3.42
CA ARG A 307 2.22 -10.05 3.76
C ARG A 307 1.70 -10.47 5.12
N LEU A 308 1.02 -9.57 5.84
CA LEU A 308 0.29 -9.91 7.06
C LEU A 308 -1.21 -9.81 6.78
N ASP A 309 -1.95 -10.83 7.20
CA ASP A 309 -3.39 -10.82 7.32
C ASP A 309 -3.72 -10.74 8.82
N VAL A 310 -4.21 -9.60 9.29
CA VAL A 310 -4.33 -9.27 10.71
C VAL A 310 -5.80 -9.09 11.08
N GLN A 311 -6.26 -9.88 12.04
CA GLN A 311 -7.57 -9.72 12.69
C GLN A 311 -7.38 -9.20 14.12
N GLY A 312 -8.25 -8.30 14.59
CA GLY A 312 -8.20 -7.72 15.93
C GLY A 312 -7.15 -6.61 16.12
N ALA A 313 -6.71 -5.97 15.03
CA ALA A 313 -5.63 -4.97 15.04
C ALA A 313 -5.91 -3.79 16.01
N GLU A 314 -7.17 -3.47 16.26
CA GLU A 314 -7.63 -2.48 17.23
C GLU A 314 -7.10 -2.73 18.65
N HIS A 315 -6.85 -3.99 19.03
CA HIS A 315 -6.32 -4.34 20.34
C HIS A 315 -4.82 -3.97 20.49
N LEU A 316 -4.12 -3.66 19.40
CA LEU A 316 -2.73 -3.18 19.44
C LEU A 316 -2.60 -1.73 19.96
N ALA A 317 -3.71 -0.98 20.02
CA ALA A 317 -3.73 0.35 20.61
C ALA A 317 -3.56 0.34 22.14
N ASN A 318 -3.77 -0.81 22.80
CA ASN A 318 -3.56 -0.97 24.25
C ASN A 318 -2.07 -0.85 24.60
N ARG A 319 -1.63 0.33 25.03
CA ARG A 319 -0.24 0.62 25.39
C ARG A 319 -0.20 1.49 26.66
N PRO A 320 0.76 1.24 27.58
CA PRO A 320 1.71 0.14 27.59
C PRO A 320 1.03 -1.22 27.88
N ALA A 321 1.50 -2.28 27.22
CA ALA A 321 1.03 -3.64 27.46
C ALA A 321 2.16 -4.68 27.32
N VAL A 322 1.90 -5.90 27.82
CA VAL A 322 2.74 -7.06 27.52
C VAL A 322 2.11 -7.84 26.35
N TYR A 323 2.71 -7.71 25.17
CA TYR A 323 2.35 -8.47 23.98
C TYR A 323 2.96 -9.87 24.04
N LEU A 324 2.10 -10.89 24.14
CA LEU A 324 2.54 -12.28 24.08
C LEU A 324 2.39 -12.80 22.66
N PHE A 325 3.37 -13.54 22.14
CA PHE A 325 3.22 -14.20 20.83
C PHE A 325 3.72 -15.65 20.88
N ASN A 326 3.07 -16.55 20.14
CA ASN A 326 3.56 -17.92 19.98
C ASN A 326 4.77 -17.92 19.04
N HIS A 327 5.84 -18.63 19.41
CA HIS A 327 7.14 -18.48 18.78
C HIS A 327 7.48 -19.71 17.95
N GLN A 328 7.28 -19.63 16.64
CA GLN A 328 7.48 -20.75 15.72
C GLN A 328 8.59 -20.48 14.69
N SER A 329 8.88 -19.21 14.37
CA SER A 329 9.75 -18.85 13.26
C SER A 329 10.82 -17.82 13.62
N GLN A 330 11.87 -17.71 12.78
CA GLN A 330 12.74 -16.54 12.79
C GLN A 330 12.06 -15.31 12.15
N LEU A 331 11.07 -15.56 11.30
CA LEU A 331 10.24 -14.55 10.66
C LEU A 331 9.42 -13.75 11.68
N ASP A 332 9.20 -14.30 12.88
CA ASP A 332 8.47 -13.64 13.98
C ASP A 332 9.03 -12.24 14.28
N VAL A 333 10.35 -12.03 14.19
CA VAL A 333 10.95 -10.70 14.40
C VAL A 333 10.48 -9.69 13.35
N LEU A 334 10.41 -10.11 12.09
CA LEU A 334 9.94 -9.27 10.99
C LEU A 334 8.43 -9.03 11.08
N VAL A 335 7.66 -10.06 11.44
CA VAL A 335 6.21 -9.97 11.67
C VAL A 335 5.93 -8.96 12.77
N LEU A 336 6.61 -9.06 13.92
CA LEU A 336 6.43 -8.16 15.05
C LEU A 336 6.85 -6.71 14.75
N ALA A 337 7.97 -6.52 14.04
CA ALA A 337 8.39 -5.18 13.61
C ALA A 337 7.34 -4.51 12.72
N LYS A 338 6.75 -5.26 11.77
CA LYS A 338 5.69 -4.76 10.89
C LYS A 338 4.36 -4.57 11.61
N LEU A 339 4.01 -5.47 12.53
CA LEU A 339 2.74 -5.47 13.26
C LEU A 339 2.68 -4.35 14.30
N LEU A 340 3.74 -4.20 15.11
CA LEU A 340 3.75 -3.27 16.25
C LEU A 340 4.28 -1.88 15.91
N ARG A 341 5.06 -1.74 14.82
CA ARG A 341 5.61 -0.50 14.24
C ARG A 341 6.56 0.33 15.13
N GLY A 342 6.31 0.48 16.42
CA GLY A 342 7.12 1.22 17.39
C GLY A 342 6.58 1.09 18.81
N GLY A 343 7.10 1.83 19.78
CA GLY A 343 6.58 1.89 21.17
C GLY A 343 6.71 0.59 21.97
N PHE A 344 7.57 -0.34 21.55
CA PHE A 344 7.85 -1.58 22.28
C PHE A 344 9.35 -1.85 22.41
N THR A 345 9.68 -2.77 23.33
CA THR A 345 10.97 -3.47 23.43
C THR A 345 10.72 -4.98 23.51
N ALA A 346 11.77 -5.78 23.31
CA ALA A 346 11.70 -7.23 23.31
C ALA A 346 12.70 -7.87 24.27
N VAL A 347 12.51 -9.16 24.55
CA VAL A 347 13.45 -10.00 25.28
C VAL A 347 14.05 -11.05 24.36
N ALA A 348 15.37 -11.05 24.20
CA ALA A 348 16.12 -11.92 23.29
C ALA A 348 17.18 -12.78 23.99
N LYS A 349 17.67 -13.81 23.31
CA LYS A 349 18.75 -14.69 23.80
C LYS A 349 20.09 -13.92 23.80
N LYS A 350 20.92 -14.05 24.84
CA LYS A 350 22.20 -13.32 24.98
C LYS A 350 23.12 -13.39 23.76
N GLU A 351 23.19 -14.55 23.11
CA GLU A 351 24.04 -14.80 21.94
C GLU A 351 23.62 -13.98 20.71
N LEU A 352 22.36 -13.51 20.65
CA LEU A 352 21.89 -12.65 19.57
C LEU A 352 22.51 -11.24 19.63
N ALA A 353 23.07 -10.83 20.76
CA ALA A 353 23.77 -9.55 20.89
C ALA A 353 25.01 -9.47 19.99
N ASN A 354 25.59 -10.62 19.64
CA ASN A 354 26.82 -10.72 18.84
C ASN A 354 26.54 -11.01 17.35
N THR A 355 25.27 -11.03 16.93
CA THR A 355 24.92 -11.26 15.52
C THR A 355 25.25 -10.01 14.70
N PRO A 356 26.06 -10.11 13.61
CA PRO A 356 26.38 -8.95 12.77
C PRO A 356 25.12 -8.22 12.27
N GLY A 357 25.11 -6.88 12.34
CA GLY A 357 23.95 -6.04 12.02
C GLY A 357 22.86 -6.04 13.09
N PHE A 358 22.27 -7.20 13.38
CA PHE A 358 21.16 -7.35 14.34
C PHE A 358 21.55 -6.96 15.78
N GLY A 359 22.78 -7.26 16.21
CA GLY A 359 23.25 -6.91 17.55
C GLY A 359 23.31 -5.41 17.84
N LEU A 360 23.54 -4.59 16.81
CA LEU A 360 23.48 -3.12 16.94
C LEU A 360 22.02 -2.64 16.95
N ALA A 361 21.19 -3.14 16.03
CA ALA A 361 19.77 -2.79 15.95
C ALA A 361 19.03 -3.12 17.25
N PHE A 362 19.25 -4.30 17.82
CA PHE A 362 18.66 -4.71 19.09
C PHE A 362 19.10 -3.86 20.28
N ARG A 363 20.37 -3.42 20.33
CA ARG A 363 20.84 -2.50 21.37
C ARG A 363 20.21 -1.11 21.23
N LEU A 364 20.09 -0.61 20.00
CA LEU A 364 19.42 0.67 19.75
C LEU A 364 17.94 0.62 20.14
N ALA A 365 17.27 -0.50 19.86
CA ALA A 365 15.89 -0.78 20.23
C ALA A 365 15.69 -1.19 21.72
N ASP A 366 16.74 -1.10 22.54
CA ASP A 366 16.72 -1.43 23.98
C ASP A 366 16.22 -2.85 24.30
N VAL A 367 16.51 -3.83 23.43
CA VAL A 367 16.17 -5.24 23.63
C VAL A 367 16.95 -5.81 24.81
N ALA A 368 16.23 -6.44 25.76
CA ALA A 368 16.83 -7.08 26.92
C ALA A 368 17.40 -8.46 26.56
N PHE A 369 18.67 -8.69 26.85
CA PHE A 369 19.37 -9.94 26.55
C PHE A 369 19.43 -10.85 27.78
N ILE A 370 18.82 -12.04 27.70
CA ILE A 370 18.73 -12.98 28.83
C ILE A 370 19.53 -14.25 28.56
N ASP A 371 20.23 -14.72 29.59
CA ASP A 371 20.80 -16.06 29.64
C ASP A 371 19.72 -17.06 30.10
N ARG A 372 19.28 -17.91 29.17
CA ARG A 372 18.19 -18.87 29.41
C ARG A 372 18.67 -20.14 30.12
N GLY A 373 19.99 -20.31 30.32
CA GLY A 373 20.58 -21.46 31.04
C GLY A 373 20.58 -21.32 32.56
N ASP A 374 20.29 -20.13 33.09
CA ASP A 374 20.32 -19.82 34.53
C ASP A 374 18.99 -19.18 34.97
N PRO A 375 18.07 -19.96 35.59
CA PRO A 375 16.74 -19.48 35.99
C PRO A 375 16.75 -18.32 37.00
N ALA A 376 17.80 -18.23 37.83
CA ALA A 376 17.93 -17.17 38.82
C ALA A 376 18.31 -15.85 38.17
N LYS A 377 19.26 -15.87 37.22
CA LYS A 377 19.64 -14.69 36.42
C LYS A 377 18.53 -14.23 35.47
N ALA A 378 17.71 -15.15 34.96
CA ALA A 378 16.59 -14.82 34.09
C ALA A 378 15.51 -13.96 34.77
N ARG A 379 15.31 -14.10 36.10
CA ARG A 379 14.35 -13.27 36.87
C ARG A 379 14.87 -11.85 37.08
N GLN A 380 16.13 -11.70 37.48
CA GLN A 380 16.77 -10.41 37.72
C GLN A 380 16.91 -9.58 36.42
N ALA A 381 17.01 -10.25 35.27
CA ALA A 381 17.09 -9.61 33.96
C ALA A 381 15.75 -9.03 33.42
N LEU A 382 14.63 -9.28 34.10
CA LEU A 382 13.30 -8.75 33.72
C LEU A 382 12.93 -7.45 34.47
N GLU A 383 13.63 -7.09 35.55
CA GLU A 383 13.40 -5.84 36.29
C GLU A 383 13.49 -4.59 35.40
N PRO A 384 14.46 -4.46 34.48
CA PRO A 384 14.50 -3.33 33.54
C PRO A 384 13.28 -3.26 32.63
N ALA A 385 12.66 -4.40 32.30
CA ALA A 385 11.48 -4.44 31.45
C ALA A 385 10.23 -3.91 32.18
N VAL A 386 10.11 -4.16 33.49
CA VAL A 386 9.05 -3.55 34.34
C VAL A 386 9.19 -2.03 34.35
N GLN A 387 10.41 -1.53 34.48
CA GLN A 387 10.68 -0.10 34.46
C GLN A 387 10.32 0.53 33.10
N ARG A 388 10.67 -0.12 31.98
CA ARG A 388 10.28 0.35 30.64
C ARG A 388 8.76 0.37 30.42
N LEU A 389 8.03 -0.61 30.97
CA LEU A 389 6.57 -0.62 30.94
C LEU A 389 5.96 0.57 31.69
N ARG A 390 6.54 0.94 32.84
CA ARG A 390 6.13 2.14 33.59
C ARG A 390 6.46 3.45 32.87
N GLU A 391 7.48 3.44 32.02
CA GLU A 391 7.84 4.55 31.13
C GLU A 391 6.98 4.60 29.85
N GLY A 392 5.96 3.75 29.73
CA GLY A 392 5.04 3.72 28.60
C GLY A 392 5.50 2.85 27.42
N ILE A 393 6.62 2.13 27.53
CA ILE A 393 7.15 1.25 26.48
C ILE A 393 6.63 -0.17 26.67
N SER A 394 5.91 -0.68 25.68
CA SER A 394 5.34 -2.03 25.73
C SER A 394 6.42 -3.12 25.65
N LEU A 395 6.13 -4.31 26.18
CA LEU A 395 7.05 -5.46 26.14
C LEU A 395 6.48 -6.54 25.23
N VAL A 396 7.27 -6.99 24.25
CA VAL A 396 6.93 -8.18 23.45
C VAL A 396 7.77 -9.38 23.87
N ILE A 397 7.11 -10.50 24.15
CA ILE A 397 7.78 -11.71 24.64
C ILE A 397 7.05 -12.99 24.24
N ALA A 398 7.84 -14.00 23.88
CA ALA A 398 7.34 -15.35 23.65
C ALA A 398 7.26 -16.13 24.98
N PRO A 399 6.07 -16.47 25.49
CA PRO A 399 5.92 -17.12 26.79
C PRO A 399 6.49 -18.56 26.80
N GLU A 400 6.61 -19.21 25.65
CA GLU A 400 7.24 -20.55 25.50
C GLU A 400 8.76 -20.52 25.80
N GLY A 401 9.41 -19.38 25.61
CA GLY A 401 10.83 -19.17 25.89
C GLY A 401 11.82 -19.86 24.93
N THR A 402 11.37 -20.71 24.01
CA THR A 402 12.13 -21.23 22.86
C THR A 402 11.18 -21.40 21.68
N ARG A 403 11.71 -21.39 20.45
CA ARG A 403 10.90 -21.69 19.26
C ARG A 403 10.32 -23.10 19.35
N SER A 404 9.03 -23.29 19.06
CA SER A 404 8.44 -24.62 19.05
C SER A 404 9.05 -25.50 17.96
N ALA A 405 9.25 -26.78 18.28
CA ALA A 405 9.83 -27.75 17.35
C ALA A 405 8.78 -28.29 16.36
N THR A 406 7.50 -28.14 16.71
CA THR A 406 6.33 -28.63 15.98
C THR A 406 5.32 -27.48 15.82
N PRO A 407 4.28 -27.64 14.98
CA PRO A 407 3.19 -26.67 14.90
C PRO A 407 2.39 -26.49 16.21
N ASN A 408 2.57 -27.39 17.19
CA ASN A 408 1.87 -27.33 18.46
C ASN A 408 2.42 -26.21 19.36
N LEU A 409 1.51 -25.60 20.14
CA LEU A 409 1.84 -24.59 21.13
C LEU A 409 2.43 -25.23 22.40
N GLY A 410 3.63 -24.80 22.78
CA GLY A 410 4.30 -25.26 24.00
C GLY A 410 3.68 -24.72 25.30
N PRO A 411 4.17 -25.20 26.45
CA PRO A 411 3.75 -24.67 27.76
C PRO A 411 4.26 -23.24 27.98
N PHE A 412 3.46 -22.42 28.65
CA PHE A 412 3.79 -21.02 28.91
C PHE A 412 4.56 -20.86 30.22
N LYS A 413 5.65 -20.09 30.20
CA LYS A 413 6.44 -19.74 31.38
C LYS A 413 5.83 -18.54 32.10
N LYS A 414 5.84 -18.57 33.44
CA LYS A 414 5.23 -17.53 34.30
C LYS A 414 5.90 -16.14 34.22
N GLY A 415 7.11 -16.03 33.67
CA GLY A 415 7.93 -14.81 33.75
C GLY A 415 7.29 -13.56 33.14
N ALA A 416 6.69 -13.68 31.96
CA ALA A 416 6.03 -12.54 31.30
C ALA A 416 4.78 -12.06 32.07
N PHE A 417 4.05 -13.00 32.66
CA PHE A 417 2.84 -12.73 33.44
C PHE A 417 3.18 -12.02 34.77
N HIS A 418 4.28 -12.40 35.41
CA HIS A 418 4.81 -11.67 36.57
C HIS A 418 5.14 -10.22 36.23
N VAL A 419 5.79 -9.98 35.09
CA VAL A 419 6.14 -8.62 34.64
C VAL A 419 4.88 -7.79 34.40
N ALA A 420 3.87 -8.36 33.73
CA ALA A 420 2.60 -7.69 33.51
C ALA A 420 1.89 -7.32 34.83
N MET A 421 1.84 -8.25 35.79
CA MET A 421 1.27 -8.01 37.13
C MET A 421 2.03 -6.92 37.91
N GLN A 422 3.38 -6.95 37.88
CA GLN A 422 4.21 -6.00 38.63
C GLN A 422 4.17 -4.58 38.03
N ALA A 423 3.99 -4.48 36.71
CA ALA A 423 3.82 -3.23 36.01
C ALA A 423 2.36 -2.71 36.03
N GLY A 424 1.37 -3.55 36.37
CA GLY A 424 -0.05 -3.19 36.38
C GLY A 424 -0.62 -2.96 34.98
N VAL A 425 -0.12 -3.69 33.97
CA VAL A 425 -0.50 -3.53 32.57
C VAL A 425 -1.24 -4.76 32.04
N PRO A 426 -2.11 -4.61 31.02
CA PRO A 426 -2.79 -5.75 30.41
C PRO A 426 -1.83 -6.62 29.60
N ILE A 427 -2.24 -7.87 29.41
CA ILE A 427 -1.59 -8.83 28.49
C ILE A 427 -2.38 -8.84 27.19
N VAL A 428 -1.73 -8.64 26.05
CA VAL A 428 -2.38 -8.70 24.72
C VAL A 428 -1.87 -9.95 23.98
N PRO A 429 -2.71 -10.98 23.79
CA PRO A 429 -2.31 -12.18 23.06
C PRO A 429 -2.23 -11.94 21.54
N ILE A 430 -1.10 -12.27 20.92
CA ILE A 430 -0.87 -12.27 19.47
C ILE A 430 -0.68 -13.71 19.00
N VAL A 431 -1.66 -14.26 18.29
CA VAL A 431 -1.65 -15.62 17.76
C VAL A 431 -1.23 -15.61 16.29
N ILE A 432 -0.20 -16.37 15.95
CA ILE A 432 0.41 -16.47 14.62
C ILE A 432 0.23 -17.90 14.10
N ARG A 433 -0.50 -18.11 12.99
CA ARG A 433 -0.93 -19.47 12.56
C ARG A 433 0.00 -20.19 11.58
N ASN A 434 0.90 -19.49 10.90
CA ASN A 434 1.64 -20.09 9.79
C ASN A 434 3.01 -19.42 9.53
N ALA A 435 3.63 -18.76 10.51
CA ALA A 435 4.95 -18.19 10.29
C ALA A 435 6.02 -19.28 10.02
N GLY A 436 5.89 -20.44 10.66
CA GLY A 436 6.76 -21.60 10.40
C GLY A 436 6.66 -22.10 8.96
N GLU A 437 5.50 -21.95 8.32
CA GLU A 437 5.27 -22.34 6.93
C GLU A 437 6.09 -21.53 5.93
N LEU A 438 6.40 -20.26 6.24
CA LEU A 438 7.19 -19.38 5.38
C LEU A 438 8.68 -19.43 5.72
N MET A 439 9.03 -19.71 6.97
CA MET A 439 10.41 -19.89 7.40
C MET A 439 10.45 -20.79 8.63
N TRP A 440 10.69 -22.08 8.44
CA TRP A 440 10.72 -23.02 9.55
C TRP A 440 11.92 -22.77 10.49
N ARG A 441 11.86 -23.34 11.69
CA ARG A 441 12.98 -23.35 12.64
C ARG A 441 14.23 -23.95 11.98
N GLY A 442 15.30 -23.16 11.89
CA GLY A 442 16.58 -23.59 11.30
C GLY A 442 16.69 -23.37 9.79
N ALA A 443 15.63 -22.93 9.11
CA ALA A 443 15.69 -22.55 7.71
C ALA A 443 16.59 -21.32 7.50
N SER A 444 17.35 -21.32 6.40
CA SER A 444 18.21 -20.21 5.98
C SER A 444 17.56 -19.28 4.95
N THR A 445 16.35 -19.59 4.49
CA THR A 445 15.65 -18.83 3.46
C THR A 445 14.17 -18.59 3.81
N ILE A 446 13.64 -17.45 3.37
CA ILE A 446 12.26 -17.00 3.53
C ILE A 446 11.48 -17.31 2.24
N GLN A 447 10.33 -17.95 2.40
CA GLN A 447 9.35 -18.13 1.34
C GLN A 447 8.39 -16.92 1.31
N SER A 448 8.02 -16.49 0.10
CA SER A 448 6.98 -15.47 -0.06
C SER A 448 5.62 -16.06 0.31
N GLY A 449 4.78 -15.29 0.98
CA GLY A 449 3.46 -15.73 1.43
C GLY A 449 2.78 -14.72 2.34
N THR A 450 1.63 -15.12 2.88
CA THR A 450 0.87 -14.32 3.85
C THR A 450 0.96 -14.99 5.22
N VAL A 451 1.44 -14.27 6.23
CA VAL A 451 1.38 -14.68 7.64
C VAL A 451 0.05 -14.23 8.22
N GLN A 452 -0.70 -15.16 8.78
CA GLN A 452 -1.99 -14.89 9.42
C GLN A 452 -1.78 -14.61 10.91
N VAL A 453 -2.32 -13.50 11.39
CA VAL A 453 -2.19 -13.01 12.75
C VAL A 453 -3.56 -12.67 13.32
N ARG A 454 -3.82 -13.14 14.54
CA ARG A 454 -4.98 -12.74 15.35
C ARG A 454 -4.49 -12.09 16.62
N VAL A 455 -4.87 -10.84 16.83
CA VAL A 455 -4.65 -10.14 18.09
C VAL A 455 -5.93 -10.30 18.90
N LEU A 456 -5.84 -10.92 20.07
CA LEU A 456 -7.00 -11.18 20.93
C LEU A 456 -7.25 -10.00 21.88
N PRO A 457 -8.47 -9.90 22.47
CA PRO A 457 -8.77 -8.88 23.45
C PRO A 457 -7.76 -8.85 24.61
N PRO A 458 -7.45 -7.67 25.16
CA PRO A 458 -6.54 -7.52 26.29
C PRO A 458 -7.06 -8.26 27.51
N VAL A 459 -6.20 -9.06 28.13
CA VAL A 459 -6.45 -9.73 29.40
C VAL A 459 -5.97 -8.83 30.53
N SER A 460 -6.91 -8.34 31.34
CA SER A 460 -6.58 -7.55 32.53
C SER A 460 -5.83 -8.41 33.56
N THR A 461 -4.76 -7.85 34.10
CA THR A 461 -3.99 -8.43 35.21
C THR A 461 -4.47 -7.92 36.57
N GLU A 462 -5.48 -7.05 36.58
CA GLU A 462 -6.07 -6.50 37.81
C GLU A 462 -6.67 -7.62 38.68
N GLY A 463 -6.38 -7.58 39.97
CA GLY A 463 -6.85 -8.57 40.94
C GLY A 463 -6.15 -9.94 40.87
N TRP A 464 -5.15 -10.13 40.01
CA TRP A 464 -4.40 -11.40 39.97
C TRP A 464 -3.51 -11.56 41.20
N THR A 465 -3.48 -12.78 41.76
CA THR A 465 -2.62 -13.12 42.91
C THR A 465 -1.60 -14.20 42.56
N LEU A 466 -0.45 -14.22 43.25
CA LEU A 466 0.62 -15.20 43.02
C LEU A 466 0.14 -16.66 43.09
N PRO A 467 -0.74 -17.06 44.03
CA PRO A 467 -1.28 -18.44 44.06
C PRO A 467 -2.10 -18.80 42.82
N GLN A 468 -2.83 -17.85 42.23
CA GLN A 468 -3.71 -18.08 41.07
C GLN A 468 -2.98 -18.02 39.73
N LEU A 469 -1.73 -17.54 39.71
CA LEU A 469 -0.97 -17.30 38.49
C LEU A 469 -0.82 -18.54 37.59
N GLY A 470 -0.67 -19.73 38.18
CA GLY A 470 -0.58 -20.97 37.41
C GLY A 470 -1.84 -21.23 36.57
N ALA A 471 -3.02 -21.06 37.18
CA ALA A 471 -4.29 -21.23 36.49
C ALA A 471 -4.50 -20.15 35.42
N LYS A 472 -4.14 -18.89 35.73
CA LYS A 472 -4.23 -17.78 34.77
C LYS A 472 -3.32 -17.94 33.56
N VAL A 473 -2.14 -18.53 33.73
CA VAL A 473 -1.24 -18.84 32.61
C VAL A 473 -1.86 -19.88 31.67
N GLU A 474 -2.46 -20.93 32.22
CA GLU A 474 -3.15 -21.94 31.40
C GLU A 474 -4.44 -21.40 30.76
N GLU A 475 -5.16 -20.50 31.42
CA GLU A 475 -6.31 -19.80 30.84
C GLU A 475 -5.90 -18.99 29.59
N VAL A 476 -4.82 -18.19 29.69
CA VAL A 476 -4.30 -17.44 28.54
C VAL A 476 -3.75 -18.37 27.46
N ARG A 477 -3.13 -19.49 27.82
CA ARG A 477 -2.71 -20.52 26.86
C ARG A 477 -3.90 -21.15 26.13
N GLY A 478 -5.01 -21.38 26.83
CA GLY A 478 -6.28 -21.85 26.26
C GLY A 478 -6.76 -20.95 25.13
N LEU A 479 -6.68 -19.63 25.30
CA LEU A 479 -7.07 -18.65 24.25
C LEU A 479 -6.28 -18.84 22.93
N TYR A 480 -4.99 -19.19 23.01
CA TYR A 480 -4.19 -19.48 21.81
C TYR A 480 -4.64 -20.77 21.15
N LEU A 481 -4.89 -21.82 21.94
CA LEU A 481 -5.33 -23.12 21.43
C LEU A 481 -6.67 -23.00 20.73
N ASP A 482 -7.62 -22.29 21.35
CA ASP A 482 -8.94 -22.02 20.79
C ASP A 482 -8.84 -21.21 19.49
N ALA A 483 -8.03 -20.14 19.50
CA ALA A 483 -7.82 -19.31 18.31
C ALA A 483 -7.17 -20.09 17.15
N LEU A 484 -6.20 -20.96 17.43
CA LEU A 484 -5.56 -21.83 16.44
C LEU A 484 -6.50 -22.93 15.93
N ALA A 485 -7.43 -23.41 16.78
CA ALA A 485 -8.40 -24.43 16.43
C ALA A 485 -9.53 -23.88 15.54
N ASP A 486 -10.11 -22.72 15.87
CA ASP A 486 -11.18 -22.07 15.11
C ASP A 486 -10.70 -20.78 14.42
N TRP A 487 -9.87 -20.93 13.40
CA TRP A 487 -9.37 -19.80 12.62
C TRP A 487 -10.40 -19.24 11.60
N SER A 488 -11.49 -19.96 11.32
CA SER A 488 -12.42 -19.59 10.25
C SER A 488 -13.53 -18.62 10.68
N GLY A 489 -13.66 -18.36 11.98
CA GLY A 489 -14.72 -17.50 12.52
C GLY A 489 -16.11 -18.15 12.50
N ARG A 490 -16.21 -19.47 12.25
CA ARG A 490 -17.45 -20.23 12.42
C ARG A 490 -17.51 -20.73 13.87
N SER A 491 -18.04 -19.87 14.73
CA SER A 491 -18.43 -20.32 16.07
C SER A 491 -19.48 -21.43 15.95
N THR A 492 -19.25 -22.56 16.60
CA THR A 492 -20.24 -23.63 16.80
C THR A 492 -21.16 -23.37 17.98
N ARG A 493 -21.15 -22.16 18.55
CA ARG A 493 -22.11 -21.76 19.59
C ARG A 493 -23.44 -21.35 18.93
N PRO A 494 -24.60 -21.83 19.43
CA PRO A 494 -25.90 -21.36 18.96
C PRO A 494 -26.03 -19.86 19.27
N VAL A 495 -26.37 -19.08 18.24
CA VAL A 495 -26.77 -17.68 18.39
C VAL A 495 -28.29 -17.67 18.56
N GLU A 496 -28.77 -17.09 19.66
CA GLU A 496 -30.18 -16.74 19.80
C GLU A 496 -30.51 -15.59 18.84
N VAL A 497 -31.52 -15.80 18.00
CA VAL A 497 -32.01 -14.83 17.02
C VAL A 497 -33.32 -14.26 17.55
N THR A 498 -33.32 -12.96 17.86
CA THR A 498 -34.53 -12.14 17.99
C THR A 498 -34.73 -11.37 16.69
N GLU A 499 -35.85 -11.64 16.01
CA GLU A 499 -36.26 -10.95 14.79
C GLU A 499 -36.75 -9.53 15.13
N ALA A 500 -36.34 -8.54 14.33
CA ALA A 500 -36.85 -7.18 14.38
C ALA A 500 -37.75 -6.95 13.16
N ASP A 501 -38.93 -6.41 13.45
CA ASP A 501 -40.03 -6.17 12.53
C ASP A 501 -39.63 -5.39 11.27
N ALA A 502 -40.27 -5.77 10.17
CA ALA A 502 -40.29 -5.05 8.92
C ALA A 502 -41.33 -3.93 9.00
N ASP A 503 -40.88 -2.69 8.92
CA ASP A 503 -41.61 -1.53 8.41
C ASP A 503 -40.64 -0.33 8.36
N ASP A 504 -40.09 0.00 7.19
CA ASP A 504 -39.78 1.39 6.87
C ASP A 504 -39.81 1.62 5.34
N GLU A 505 -40.91 2.20 4.88
CA GLU A 505 -41.07 2.75 3.54
C GLU A 505 -40.30 4.07 3.42
N GLY A 506 -39.46 4.20 2.39
CA GLY A 506 -39.13 5.50 1.81
C GLY A 506 -37.96 6.30 2.41
N ALA A 507 -36.79 5.68 2.62
CA ALA A 507 -35.57 6.45 2.86
C ALA A 507 -35.10 7.14 1.56
N ALA A 508 -35.09 8.47 1.55
CA ALA A 508 -34.35 9.27 0.57
C ALA A 508 -32.87 8.81 0.52
N PRO A 509 -32.21 8.84 -0.65
CA PRO A 509 -30.80 8.45 -0.74
C PRO A 509 -29.94 9.29 0.22
N PRO A 510 -28.91 8.70 0.85
CA PRO A 510 -28.12 9.39 1.86
C PRO A 510 -27.45 10.65 1.32
N ALA A 511 -27.32 11.66 2.19
CA ALA A 511 -26.62 12.92 1.96
C ALA A 511 -25.09 12.72 1.82
N THR A 512 -24.70 12.05 0.74
CA THR A 512 -23.29 11.73 0.46
C THR A 512 -22.60 12.94 -0.14
N ALA A 513 -21.42 13.28 0.38
CA ALA A 513 -20.55 14.31 -0.19
C ALA A 513 -20.16 13.96 -1.63
N LEU A 514 -19.81 14.97 -2.43
CA LEU A 514 -19.37 14.77 -3.81
C LEU A 514 -18.06 13.99 -3.86
N ASP A 515 -17.94 13.12 -4.85
CA ASP A 515 -16.72 12.40 -5.21
C ASP A 515 -15.71 13.34 -5.91
N TRP A 516 -15.35 14.44 -5.25
CA TRP A 516 -14.54 15.53 -5.80
C TRP A 516 -13.15 15.53 -5.19
N GLY A 517 -12.13 15.26 -6.02
CA GLY A 517 -10.73 15.30 -5.55
C GLY A 517 -10.40 14.21 -4.53
N ILE A 518 -10.84 12.97 -4.78
CA ILE A 518 -10.60 11.83 -3.87
C ILE A 518 -9.15 11.40 -3.72
N SER A 519 -8.24 11.87 -4.58
CA SER A 519 -6.82 11.61 -4.37
C SER A 519 -6.36 12.27 -3.07
N ALA A 520 -5.87 11.43 -2.15
CA ALA A 520 -5.24 11.88 -0.92
C ALA A 520 -3.91 12.60 -1.21
N GLU A 521 -3.21 12.24 -2.28
CA GLU A 521 -1.91 12.81 -2.64
C GLU A 521 -2.02 13.79 -3.82
N MET A 522 -1.22 14.84 -3.79
CA MET A 522 -1.03 15.72 -4.93
C MET A 522 -0.32 14.98 -6.06
N ASN A 523 -0.79 15.20 -7.28
CA ASN A 523 -0.08 14.71 -8.46
C ASN A 523 1.23 15.49 -8.70
N PRO A 524 2.10 15.08 -9.63
CA PRO A 524 3.39 15.75 -9.89
C PRO A 524 3.26 17.22 -10.30
N LEU A 525 2.24 17.58 -11.08
CA LEU A 525 2.00 18.96 -11.52
C LEU A 525 1.54 19.83 -10.34
N GLU A 526 0.62 19.33 -9.53
CA GLU A 526 0.15 19.97 -8.30
C GLU A 526 1.29 20.19 -7.31
N THR A 527 2.15 19.18 -7.13
CA THR A 527 3.35 19.24 -6.29
C THR A 527 4.34 20.31 -6.80
N ALA A 528 4.53 20.38 -8.11
CA ALA A 528 5.40 21.37 -8.72
C ALA A 528 4.89 22.80 -8.48
N MET A 529 3.60 23.07 -8.73
CA MET A 529 2.98 24.38 -8.46
C MET A 529 3.09 24.76 -6.98
N TRP A 530 2.72 23.83 -6.10
CA TRP A 530 2.75 24.01 -4.65
C TRP A 530 4.15 24.35 -4.09
N ARG A 531 5.21 23.78 -4.66
CA ARG A 531 6.59 24.04 -4.22
C ARG A 531 7.25 25.20 -4.96
N ALA A 532 6.85 25.47 -6.21
CA ALA A 532 7.43 26.53 -7.04
C ALA A 532 7.16 27.92 -6.45
N GLU A 533 5.94 28.17 -5.94
CA GLU A 533 5.59 29.47 -5.35
C GLU A 533 6.38 29.81 -4.08
N VAL A 534 6.87 28.79 -3.35
CA VAL A 534 7.75 28.97 -2.19
C VAL A 534 9.14 29.38 -2.63
N ALA A 535 9.60 28.86 -3.76
CA ALA A 535 10.93 29.17 -4.31
C ALA A 535 10.95 30.55 -4.98
N ASP A 536 9.88 30.93 -5.68
CA ASP A 536 9.73 32.24 -6.33
C ASP A 536 8.28 32.74 -6.20
N PRO A 537 8.04 33.83 -5.45
CA PRO A 537 6.70 34.42 -5.30
C PRO A 537 6.03 34.82 -6.62
N ARG A 538 6.78 35.01 -7.71
CA ARG A 538 6.22 35.29 -9.05
C ARG A 538 5.56 34.08 -9.69
N LEU A 539 5.80 32.87 -9.16
CA LEU A 539 5.19 31.63 -9.62
C LEU A 539 3.93 31.25 -8.84
N ARG A 540 3.40 32.18 -8.02
CA ARG A 540 2.12 32.01 -7.31
C ARG A 540 1.03 31.57 -8.27
N SER A 541 0.34 30.50 -7.88
CA SER A 541 -0.65 29.83 -8.71
C SER A 541 -2.06 30.05 -8.17
N ASN A 542 -2.38 31.29 -7.75
CA ASN A 542 -3.74 31.64 -7.34
C ASN A 542 -4.62 31.85 -8.58
N VAL A 543 -5.80 31.24 -8.60
CA VAL A 543 -6.86 31.50 -9.58
C VAL A 543 -7.96 32.28 -8.88
N THR A 544 -8.47 33.32 -9.55
CA THR A 544 -9.51 34.18 -9.00
C THR A 544 -10.70 34.26 -9.94
N LEU A 545 -11.91 34.25 -9.40
CA LEU A 545 -13.14 34.50 -10.13
C LEU A 545 -13.91 35.64 -9.45
N LEU A 546 -14.22 36.69 -10.21
CA LEU A 546 -15.09 37.77 -9.78
C LEU A 546 -16.49 37.58 -10.36
N GLU A 547 -17.49 37.47 -9.51
CA GLU A 547 -18.89 37.44 -9.87
C GLU A 547 -19.57 38.75 -9.47
N LEU A 548 -20.36 39.33 -10.37
CA LEU A 548 -21.20 40.48 -10.05
C LEU A 548 -22.58 39.98 -9.62
N LEU A 549 -23.05 40.44 -8.48
CA LEU A 549 -24.30 40.02 -7.84
C LEU A 549 -25.35 41.12 -7.87
N GLU A 550 -26.59 40.75 -8.15
CA GLU A 550 -27.75 41.64 -8.14
C GLU A 550 -29.00 40.92 -7.56
N PRO A 551 -29.57 41.38 -6.42
CA PRO A 551 -29.03 42.37 -5.48
C PRO A 551 -27.84 41.80 -4.65
N ALA A 552 -27.26 42.59 -3.76
CA ALA A 552 -26.30 42.09 -2.77
C ALA A 552 -26.95 41.04 -1.82
N PRO A 553 -26.32 39.89 -1.56
CA PRO A 553 -26.86 38.86 -0.68
C PRO A 553 -26.82 39.28 0.79
N ASP A 554 -27.70 38.68 1.60
CA ASP A 554 -27.55 38.72 3.05
C ASP A 554 -26.26 37.99 3.47
N TRP A 555 -25.51 38.60 4.39
CA TRP A 555 -24.19 38.11 4.79
C TRP A 555 -24.27 36.77 5.52
N GLU A 556 -25.24 36.58 6.41
CA GLU A 556 -25.39 35.32 7.16
C GLU A 556 -25.83 34.20 6.22
N ARG A 557 -26.71 34.50 5.25
CA ARG A 557 -27.09 33.55 4.21
C ARG A 557 -25.90 33.15 3.33
N LEU A 558 -25.00 34.08 3.01
CA LEU A 558 -23.76 33.80 2.27
C LEU A 558 -22.81 32.92 3.09
N ARG A 559 -22.63 33.20 4.39
CA ARG A 559 -21.83 32.37 5.29
C ARG A 559 -22.38 30.94 5.38
N ALA A 560 -23.69 30.80 5.57
CA ALA A 560 -24.35 29.49 5.62
C ALA A 560 -24.16 28.69 4.32
N ALA A 561 -24.20 29.35 3.16
CA ALA A 561 -23.94 28.69 1.88
C ALA A 561 -22.51 28.13 1.78
N HIS A 562 -21.50 28.83 2.33
CA HIS A 562 -20.11 28.35 2.34
C HIS A 562 -19.88 27.24 3.36
N GLU A 563 -20.53 27.30 4.53
CA GLU A 563 -20.51 26.21 5.50
C GLU A 563 -21.06 24.93 4.85
N TRP A 564 -22.20 25.02 4.16
CA TRP A 564 -22.79 23.91 3.41
C TRP A 564 -21.86 23.42 2.29
N ALA A 565 -21.32 24.33 1.46
CA ALA A 565 -20.41 23.99 0.38
C ALA A 565 -19.17 23.23 0.88
N SER A 566 -18.63 23.65 2.03
CA SER A 566 -17.46 23.01 2.64
C SER A 566 -17.69 21.56 3.05
N ARG A 567 -18.93 21.16 3.34
CA ARG A 567 -19.32 19.78 3.68
C ARG A 567 -19.63 18.97 2.43
N MET A 568 -20.18 19.64 1.40
CA MET A 568 -20.51 19.01 0.13
C MET A 568 -19.26 18.70 -0.71
N VAL A 569 -18.22 19.54 -0.59
CA VAL A 569 -16.96 19.44 -1.33
C VAL A 569 -15.83 19.20 -0.33
N PRO A 570 -15.44 17.94 -0.05
CA PRO A 570 -14.45 17.62 0.99
C PRO A 570 -13.14 18.40 0.84
N ARG A 571 -12.71 18.70 -0.40
CA ARG A 571 -11.50 19.48 -0.68
C ARG A 571 -11.51 20.89 -0.06
N MET A 572 -12.68 21.50 0.15
CA MET A 572 -12.81 22.80 0.85
C MET A 572 -12.53 22.70 2.36
N ARG A 573 -12.48 21.50 2.93
CA ARG A 573 -12.06 21.22 4.31
C ARG A 573 -10.70 20.54 4.38
N GLN A 574 -9.91 20.59 3.31
CA GLN A 574 -8.60 19.95 3.27
C GLN A 574 -7.49 20.97 3.14
N ARG A 575 -6.53 20.89 4.06
CA ARG A 575 -5.24 21.59 3.96
C ARG A 575 -4.19 20.65 3.40
N VAL A 576 -3.04 21.19 3.03
CA VAL A 576 -1.94 20.41 2.48
C VAL A 576 -0.90 20.17 3.57
N VAL A 577 -0.48 18.91 3.74
CA VAL A 577 0.63 18.52 4.60
C VAL A 577 1.80 18.10 3.73
N GLU A 578 2.89 18.85 3.83
CA GLU A 578 4.18 18.46 3.25
C GLU A 578 4.77 17.27 4.03
N PRO A 579 5.32 16.25 3.35
CA PRO A 579 6.07 15.20 4.02
C PRO A 579 7.29 15.79 4.72
N ALA A 580 7.71 15.17 5.82
CA ALA A 580 8.94 15.55 6.51
C ALA A 580 10.12 15.59 5.51
N LEU A 581 11.00 16.59 5.64
CA LEU A 581 12.15 16.85 4.75
C LEU A 581 11.79 17.35 3.34
N GLY A 582 10.50 17.53 3.00
CA GLY A 582 10.06 18.07 1.71
C GLY A 582 10.31 17.14 0.53
N VAL A 583 10.31 15.83 0.78
CA VAL A 583 10.56 14.77 -0.22
C VAL A 583 9.36 13.81 -0.22
N GLY A 584 8.78 13.54 -1.39
CA GLY A 584 7.51 12.81 -1.52
C GLY A 584 6.36 13.74 -1.94
N ALA A 585 5.19 13.19 -2.23
CA ALA A 585 4.03 13.97 -2.66
C ALA A 585 3.37 14.68 -1.46
N PRO A 586 3.04 15.98 -1.51
CA PRO A 586 2.19 16.58 -0.50
C PRO A 586 0.84 15.87 -0.41
N ARG A 587 0.29 15.75 0.81
CA ARG A 587 -0.98 15.07 1.06
C ARG A 587 -2.06 16.07 1.45
N TRP A 588 -3.25 15.90 0.90
CA TRP A 588 -4.46 16.57 1.35
C TRP A 588 -4.98 15.93 2.62
N VAL A 589 -5.22 16.75 3.64
CA VAL A 589 -5.62 16.32 4.98
C VAL A 589 -6.84 17.09 5.42
N THR A 590 -7.85 16.37 5.87
CA THR A 590 -9.12 16.92 6.36
C THR A 590 -8.94 17.61 7.72
N VAL A 591 -9.41 18.85 7.85
CA VAL A 591 -9.42 19.60 9.11
C VAL A 591 -10.73 19.38 9.87
N ALA A 592 -10.64 19.26 11.20
CA ALA A 592 -11.80 19.02 12.06
C ALA A 592 -12.75 20.23 12.14
N GLU A 593 -12.20 21.44 12.24
CA GLU A 593 -12.97 22.69 12.31
C GLU A 593 -12.49 23.67 11.23
N LEU A 594 -13.46 24.29 10.55
CA LEU A 594 -13.24 25.32 9.53
C LEU A 594 -13.61 26.68 10.11
N ASP A 595 -12.63 27.57 10.24
CA ASP A 595 -12.84 28.95 10.72
C ASP A 595 -13.21 29.87 9.55
N LEU A 596 -14.52 29.98 9.27
CA LEU A 596 -15.04 30.77 8.15
C LEU A 596 -14.66 32.26 8.20
N ASP A 597 -14.36 32.84 9.38
CA ASP A 597 -13.95 34.25 9.48
C ASP A 597 -12.58 34.52 8.86
N ARG A 598 -11.78 33.46 8.68
CA ARG A 598 -10.48 33.52 7.99
C ARG A 598 -10.58 33.30 6.50
N HIS A 599 -11.71 32.76 6.03
CA HIS A 599 -11.94 32.44 4.63
C HIS A 599 -12.92 33.41 3.97
N LEU A 600 -13.81 34.06 4.73
CA LEU A 600 -14.81 34.99 4.22
C LEU A 600 -14.50 36.41 4.68
N HIS A 601 -14.09 37.26 3.76
CA HIS A 601 -13.81 38.67 3.99
C HIS A 601 -14.92 39.53 3.43
N ARG A 602 -15.29 40.59 4.16
CA ARG A 602 -16.28 41.58 3.72
C ARG A 602 -15.67 42.97 3.74
N VAL A 603 -15.79 43.67 2.62
CA VAL A 603 -15.35 45.06 2.47
C VAL A 603 -16.42 45.89 1.77
N ARG A 604 -16.38 47.20 1.98
CA ARG A 604 -17.27 48.16 1.32
C ARG A 604 -16.43 49.21 0.62
N LEU A 605 -16.71 49.47 -0.64
CA LEU A 605 -16.09 50.54 -1.41
C LEU A 605 -16.61 51.89 -0.92
N GLU A 606 -15.70 52.86 -0.85
CA GLU A 606 -16.05 54.26 -0.68
C GLU A 606 -16.59 54.84 -1.99
N GLU A 607 -17.37 55.92 -1.90
CA GLU A 607 -17.80 56.67 -3.08
C GLU A 607 -16.57 57.09 -3.91
N PRO A 608 -16.60 56.96 -5.25
CA PRO A 608 -17.78 56.78 -6.08
C PRO A 608 -18.23 55.31 -6.32
N GLY A 609 -17.56 54.29 -5.78
CA GLY A 609 -17.98 52.89 -5.97
C GLY A 609 -17.90 52.39 -7.43
N SER A 610 -16.79 52.69 -8.12
CA SER A 610 -16.58 52.35 -9.54
C SER A 610 -16.07 50.92 -9.76
N MET A 611 -16.25 50.40 -10.98
CA MET A 611 -15.66 49.11 -11.41
C MET A 611 -14.13 49.10 -11.26
N ARG A 612 -13.45 50.22 -11.53
CA ARG A 612 -12.01 50.34 -11.36
C ARG A 612 -11.59 50.12 -9.91
N GLN A 613 -12.27 50.77 -8.96
CA GLN A 613 -12.04 50.58 -7.52
C GLN A 613 -12.29 49.13 -7.09
N LEU A 614 -13.34 48.48 -7.62
CA LEU A 614 -13.58 47.06 -7.38
C LEU A 614 -12.39 46.22 -7.86
N LEU A 615 -11.98 46.37 -9.11
CA LEU A 615 -10.88 45.59 -9.70
C LEU A 615 -9.53 45.82 -9.00
N ASP A 616 -9.27 47.02 -8.49
CA ASP A 616 -8.06 47.32 -7.72
C ASP A 616 -8.03 46.52 -6.40
N VAL A 617 -9.14 46.54 -5.66
CA VAL A 617 -9.30 45.75 -4.42
C VAL A 617 -9.24 44.25 -4.69
N VAL A 618 -9.86 43.79 -5.79
CA VAL A 618 -9.79 42.38 -6.21
C VAL A 618 -8.37 41.98 -6.58
N GLY A 619 -7.63 42.83 -7.30
CA GLY A 619 -6.25 42.57 -7.69
C GLY A 619 -5.31 42.42 -6.49
N GLU A 620 -5.44 43.30 -5.49
CA GLU A 620 -4.69 43.21 -4.23
C GLU A 620 -5.00 41.90 -3.48
N PHE A 621 -6.29 41.56 -3.36
CA PHE A 621 -6.73 40.32 -2.73
C PHE A 621 -6.23 39.07 -3.45
N ALA A 622 -6.25 39.07 -4.79
CA ALA A 622 -5.81 37.96 -5.63
C ALA A 622 -4.29 37.73 -5.58
N ALA A 623 -3.50 38.80 -5.52
CA ALA A 623 -2.03 38.76 -5.47
C ALA A 623 -1.49 38.28 -4.11
N ALA A 624 -2.27 38.42 -3.04
CA ALA A 624 -1.91 37.98 -1.69
C ALA A 624 -1.83 36.44 -1.61
N PRO A 625 -0.76 35.88 -1.01
CA PRO A 625 -0.60 34.42 -0.86
C PRO A 625 -1.67 33.84 0.08
N LEU A 626 -2.14 32.63 -0.23
CA LEU A 626 -2.99 31.86 0.66
C LEU A 626 -2.19 31.31 1.85
N ASP A 627 -2.82 31.21 3.02
CA ASP A 627 -2.22 30.55 4.18
C ASP A 627 -2.15 29.03 3.95
N ARG A 628 -0.92 28.53 3.90
CA ARG A 628 -0.62 27.13 3.55
C ARG A 628 -1.00 26.13 4.64
N ASP A 629 -1.24 26.59 5.86
CA ASP A 629 -1.70 25.75 6.97
C ASP A 629 -3.23 25.58 7.02
N ARG A 630 -3.94 26.13 6.02
CA ARG A 630 -5.40 26.13 5.94
C ARG A 630 -5.91 25.49 4.64
N PRO A 631 -7.21 25.22 4.53
CA PRO A 631 -7.82 24.95 3.24
C PRO A 631 -7.54 26.06 2.24
N LEU A 632 -7.14 25.70 1.02
CA LEU A 632 -6.52 26.64 0.07
C LEU A 632 -7.54 27.45 -0.75
N TRP A 633 -8.47 28.11 -0.08
CA TRP A 633 -9.47 29.00 -0.70
C TRP A 633 -9.83 30.17 0.21
N GLU A 634 -10.17 31.32 -0.35
CA GLU A 634 -10.67 32.50 0.35
C GLU A 634 -11.72 33.18 -0.53
N VAL A 635 -12.58 33.99 0.10
CA VAL A 635 -13.64 34.75 -0.55
C VAL A 635 -13.58 36.19 -0.08
N LEU A 636 -13.71 37.12 -1.03
CA LEU A 636 -13.89 38.53 -0.75
C LEU A 636 -15.26 38.98 -1.26
N PHE A 637 -16.10 39.46 -0.36
CA PHE A 637 -17.38 40.09 -0.66
C PHE A 637 -17.24 41.61 -0.59
N VAL A 638 -17.53 42.29 -1.71
CA VAL A 638 -17.34 43.72 -1.92
C VAL A 638 -18.68 44.40 -2.14
N GLU A 639 -19.06 45.30 -1.24
CA GLU A 639 -20.29 46.11 -1.35
C GLU A 639 -20.00 47.54 -1.79
N GLY A 640 -21.04 48.28 -2.18
CA GLY A 640 -20.96 49.72 -2.39
C GLY A 640 -20.65 50.15 -3.84
N LEU A 641 -20.93 49.30 -4.83
CA LEU A 641 -20.91 49.74 -6.23
C LEU A 641 -22.02 50.76 -6.50
N ALA A 642 -21.72 51.76 -7.33
CA ALA A 642 -22.63 52.87 -7.64
C ALA A 642 -23.97 52.45 -8.25
N ASP A 643 -23.98 51.31 -8.94
CA ASP A 643 -25.16 50.74 -9.62
C ASP A 643 -25.97 49.79 -8.71
N GLY A 644 -25.62 49.68 -7.43
CA GLY A 644 -26.31 48.84 -6.46
C GLY A 644 -25.93 47.35 -6.50
N ARG A 645 -25.00 46.95 -7.38
CA ARG A 645 -24.47 45.59 -7.43
C ARG A 645 -23.47 45.34 -6.31
N ALA A 646 -23.07 44.08 -6.14
CA ALA A 646 -21.96 43.68 -5.27
C ALA A 646 -20.97 42.79 -6.03
N GLY A 647 -19.70 42.81 -5.61
CA GLY A 647 -18.68 41.88 -6.09
C GLY A 647 -18.55 40.69 -5.14
N TYR A 648 -18.60 39.47 -5.66
CA TYR A 648 -18.27 38.24 -4.95
C TYR A 648 -17.06 37.60 -5.61
N VAL A 649 -15.97 37.50 -4.86
CA VAL A 649 -14.68 37.06 -5.40
C VAL A 649 -14.29 35.76 -4.72
N VAL A 650 -14.00 34.73 -5.51
CA VAL A 650 -13.44 33.47 -5.02
C VAL A 650 -11.99 33.38 -5.45
N LYS A 651 -11.09 33.19 -4.48
CA LYS A 651 -9.66 32.92 -4.69
C LYS A 651 -9.35 31.50 -4.25
N THR A 652 -8.67 30.74 -5.10
CA THR A 652 -8.27 29.36 -4.78
C THR A 652 -6.87 29.06 -5.32
N HIS A 653 -6.14 28.17 -4.65
CA HIS A 653 -4.86 27.69 -5.16
C HIS A 653 -5.10 26.70 -6.32
N HIS A 654 -4.40 26.86 -7.44
CA HIS A 654 -4.61 26.06 -8.66
C HIS A 654 -4.35 24.55 -8.44
N SER A 655 -3.64 24.13 -7.38
CA SER A 655 -3.52 22.71 -7.04
C SER A 655 -4.84 22.04 -6.64
N THR A 656 -5.86 22.81 -6.25
CA THR A 656 -7.17 22.27 -5.83
C THR A 656 -8.03 21.85 -7.02
N THR A 657 -7.95 22.56 -8.16
CA THR A 657 -8.77 22.34 -9.35
C THR A 657 -8.15 22.99 -10.58
N ASP A 658 -8.34 22.39 -11.76
CA ASP A 658 -8.14 23.08 -13.03
C ASP A 658 -9.33 23.97 -13.41
N GLY A 659 -9.19 24.74 -14.50
CA GLY A 659 -10.22 25.67 -14.96
C GLY A 659 -11.56 25.02 -15.33
N LEU A 660 -11.56 23.82 -15.92
CA LEU A 660 -12.82 23.11 -16.21
C LEU A 660 -13.46 22.56 -14.93
N GLY A 661 -12.63 22.07 -14.00
CA GLY A 661 -13.08 21.64 -12.69
C GLY A 661 -13.68 22.79 -11.86
N ALA A 662 -13.13 24.01 -11.97
CA ALA A 662 -13.70 25.18 -11.30
C ALA A 662 -15.13 25.48 -11.80
N VAL A 663 -15.37 25.39 -13.10
CA VAL A 663 -16.71 25.60 -13.69
C VAL A 663 -17.70 24.49 -13.30
N GLN A 664 -17.25 23.25 -13.21
CA GLN A 664 -18.08 22.14 -12.71
C GLN A 664 -18.46 22.35 -11.24
N LEU A 665 -17.50 22.74 -10.42
CA LEU A 665 -17.72 23.06 -9.01
C LEU A 665 -18.74 24.19 -8.84
N MET A 666 -18.59 25.26 -9.64
CA MET A 666 -19.56 26.36 -9.69
C MET A 666 -20.96 25.87 -10.06
N SER A 667 -21.08 24.98 -11.06
CA SER A 667 -22.39 24.45 -11.49
C SER A 667 -23.07 23.59 -10.41
N LEU A 668 -22.30 23.03 -9.48
CA LEU A 668 -22.80 22.24 -8.36
C LEU A 668 -23.14 23.10 -7.13
N LEU A 669 -22.35 24.14 -6.87
CA LEU A 669 -22.51 25.00 -5.69
C LEU A 669 -23.56 26.10 -5.91
N HIS A 670 -23.62 26.69 -7.11
CA HIS A 670 -24.60 27.71 -7.42
C HIS A 670 -26.02 27.14 -7.56
N SER A 671 -26.99 27.89 -7.07
CA SER A 671 -28.40 27.52 -7.10
C SER A 671 -29.04 27.95 -8.42
N ARG A 672 -30.06 27.23 -8.89
CA ARG A 672 -30.80 27.59 -10.11
C ARG A 672 -31.91 28.62 -9.88
N THR A 673 -32.25 28.86 -8.61
CA THR A 673 -33.30 29.76 -8.16
C THR A 673 -32.80 30.65 -7.03
N ALA A 674 -33.43 31.81 -6.85
CA ALA A 674 -33.15 32.70 -5.73
C ALA A 674 -33.68 32.15 -4.38
N GLU A 675 -34.74 31.35 -4.43
CA GLU A 675 -35.37 30.76 -3.25
C GLU A 675 -34.50 29.66 -2.62
N HIS A 676 -34.57 29.55 -1.30
CA HIS A 676 -33.91 28.47 -0.56
C HIS A 676 -34.65 27.15 -0.82
N ASP A 677 -33.89 26.12 -1.16
CA ASP A 677 -34.41 24.76 -1.29
C ASP A 677 -34.20 23.99 0.02
N PRO A 678 -35.25 23.76 0.83
CA PRO A 678 -35.14 23.03 2.09
C PRO A 678 -34.92 21.52 1.91
N SER A 679 -35.07 21.00 0.69
CA SER A 679 -34.83 19.59 0.38
C SER A 679 -33.36 19.29 0.07
N ARG A 680 -32.50 20.32 0.07
CA ARG A 680 -31.08 20.16 -0.24
C ARG A 680 -30.41 19.31 0.85
N PRO A 681 -29.65 18.26 0.47
CA PRO A 681 -29.04 17.36 1.46
C PRO A 681 -28.03 18.12 2.35
N GLU A 682 -27.96 17.73 3.62
CA GLU A 682 -26.95 18.19 4.58
C GLU A 682 -25.90 17.09 4.79
N PRO A 683 -24.71 17.19 4.15
CA PRO A 683 -23.66 16.19 4.35
C PRO A 683 -23.10 16.26 5.77
N PRO A 684 -22.71 15.12 6.36
CA PRO A 684 -22.05 15.11 7.66
C PRO A 684 -20.70 15.82 7.60
N VAL A 685 -20.24 16.31 8.75
CA VAL A 685 -18.89 16.92 8.86
C VAL A 685 -17.85 15.82 8.60
N PRO A 686 -16.92 16.00 7.65
CA PRO A 686 -15.85 15.05 7.39
C PRO A 686 -14.98 14.81 8.64
N LEU A 687 -14.65 13.54 8.93
CA LEU A 687 -13.75 13.19 10.03
C LEU A 687 -12.29 13.54 9.66
N PRO A 688 -11.48 14.00 10.63
CA PRO A 688 -10.06 14.26 10.40
C PRO A 688 -9.30 12.96 10.13
N ASP A 689 -8.27 13.03 9.28
CA ASP A 689 -7.41 11.87 8.98
C ASP A 689 -6.59 11.43 10.20
N GLU A 690 -6.53 10.12 10.45
CA GLU A 690 -5.66 9.54 11.50
C GLU A 690 -4.17 9.67 11.10
N ASP A 691 -3.37 10.31 11.96
CA ASP A 691 -1.92 10.57 11.78
C ASP A 691 -1.52 11.42 10.55
N ALA A 692 -2.10 12.62 10.47
CA ALA A 692 -1.78 13.63 9.46
C ALA A 692 -0.47 14.42 9.69
N SER A 693 0.49 13.85 10.43
CA SER A 693 1.77 14.52 10.68
C SER A 693 2.67 14.48 9.43
N PRO A 694 3.57 15.47 9.20
CA PRO A 694 4.56 15.40 8.11
C PRO A 694 5.36 14.08 8.08
N VAL A 695 5.65 13.53 9.25
CA VAL A 695 6.33 12.23 9.40
C VAL A 695 5.41 11.07 9.02
N GLY A 696 4.14 11.11 9.44
CA GLY A 696 3.11 10.13 9.05
C GLY A 696 2.91 10.07 7.54
N VAL A 697 2.85 11.23 6.87
CA VAL A 697 2.73 11.31 5.39
C VAL A 697 3.95 10.68 4.70
N LEU A 698 5.17 11.05 5.11
CA LEU A 698 6.39 10.47 4.52
C LEU A 698 6.46 8.95 4.73
N ARG A 699 6.11 8.49 5.94
CA ARG A 699 6.05 7.07 6.27
C ARG A 699 5.10 6.34 5.32
N ASP A 700 3.87 6.83 5.18
CA ASP A 700 2.83 6.18 4.38
C ASP A 700 3.25 6.06 2.90
N GLN A 701 3.95 7.07 2.37
CA GLN A 701 4.47 7.07 0.99
C GLN A 701 5.63 6.10 0.76
N ILE A 702 6.56 6.01 1.71
CA ILE A 702 7.64 5.01 1.65
C ILE A 702 7.03 3.60 1.67
N VAL A 703 6.01 3.39 2.51
CA VAL A 703 5.28 2.11 2.59
C VAL A 703 4.50 1.82 1.30
N GLY A 704 3.84 2.82 0.72
CA GLY A 704 3.09 2.69 -0.55
C GLY A 704 4.01 2.36 -1.71
N THR A 705 5.13 3.08 -1.86
CA THR A 705 6.13 2.87 -2.92
C THR A 705 6.77 1.48 -2.81
N ALA A 706 7.02 0.99 -1.59
CA ALA A 706 7.55 -0.37 -1.37
C ALA A 706 6.57 -1.48 -1.78
N LYS A 707 5.26 -1.20 -1.82
CA LYS A 707 4.22 -2.16 -2.22
C LYS A 707 3.95 -2.19 -3.72
N SER A 708 4.16 -1.08 -4.44
CA SER A 708 3.74 -0.94 -5.84
C SER A 708 4.88 -0.80 -6.85
N ALA A 709 6.10 -0.49 -6.41
CA ALA A 709 7.21 -0.20 -7.32
C ALA A 709 8.12 -1.42 -7.59
N PRO A 710 8.61 -1.63 -8.82
CA PRO A 710 9.66 -2.60 -9.11
C PRO A 710 10.90 -2.34 -8.22
N LEU A 711 11.59 -3.39 -7.77
CA LEU A 711 12.83 -3.34 -6.98
C LEU A 711 13.86 -2.30 -7.49
N ALA A 712 13.90 -2.04 -8.80
CA ALA A 712 14.77 -1.06 -9.44
C ALA A 712 14.36 0.41 -9.20
N ALA A 713 13.07 0.71 -9.01
CA ALA A 713 12.59 2.04 -8.64
C ALA A 713 12.85 2.33 -7.15
N LEU A 714 12.70 1.32 -6.29
CA LEU A 714 13.03 1.42 -4.87
C LEU A 714 14.54 1.68 -4.65
N ARG A 715 15.41 0.99 -5.41
CA ARG A 715 16.87 1.24 -5.38
C ARG A 715 17.21 2.67 -5.79
N ARG A 716 16.60 3.18 -6.86
CA ARG A 716 16.82 4.56 -7.30
C ARG A 716 16.29 5.59 -6.30
N GLY A 717 15.16 5.34 -5.65
CA GLY A 717 14.66 6.19 -4.56
C GLY A 717 15.58 6.20 -3.33
N VAL A 718 16.13 5.04 -2.95
CA VAL A 718 17.11 4.92 -1.85
C VAL A 718 18.46 5.56 -2.21
N GLU A 719 18.93 5.41 -3.45
CA GLU A 719 20.13 6.10 -3.95
C GLU A 719 19.92 7.63 -3.97
N ALA A 720 18.74 8.10 -4.39
CA ALA A 720 18.36 9.51 -4.30
C ALA A 720 18.33 10.02 -2.85
N LEU A 721 17.80 9.25 -1.91
CA LEU A 721 17.88 9.55 -0.47
C LEU A 721 19.32 9.57 0.06
N SER A 722 20.21 8.72 -0.45
CA SER A 722 21.62 8.71 -0.07
C SER A 722 22.39 9.92 -0.61
N SER A 723 21.93 10.50 -1.72
CA SER A 723 22.47 11.74 -2.31
C SER A 723 22.16 12.99 -1.47
N LEU A 724 21.15 12.93 -0.59
CA LEU A 724 20.83 14.00 0.37
C LEU A 724 21.91 14.19 1.45
N ARG A 725 22.85 13.25 1.59
CA ARG A 725 24.05 13.43 2.43
C ARG A 725 25.10 14.35 1.78
N ARG A 726 24.91 14.74 0.52
CA ARG A 726 25.81 15.61 -0.24
C ARG A 726 25.01 16.65 -1.04
N PRO A 727 24.36 17.61 -0.37
CA PRO A 727 23.45 18.58 -0.99
C PRO A 727 24.11 19.41 -2.11
N TRP A 728 25.42 19.64 -2.06
CA TRP A 728 26.16 20.40 -3.06
C TRP A 728 26.37 19.65 -4.39
N GLU A 729 26.57 18.32 -4.35
CA GLU A 729 26.74 17.49 -5.55
C GLU A 729 25.41 17.32 -6.30
N ALA A 730 24.30 17.18 -5.57
CA ALA A 730 22.95 17.14 -6.15
C ALA A 730 22.58 18.46 -6.85
N ALA A 731 22.98 19.61 -6.29
CA ALA A 731 22.81 20.91 -6.92
C ALA A 731 23.60 21.03 -8.24
N THR A 732 24.84 20.53 -8.29
CA THR A 732 25.66 20.57 -9.52
C THR A 732 25.16 19.61 -10.60
N SER A 733 24.70 18.41 -10.24
CA SER A 733 24.12 17.44 -11.19
C SER A 733 22.74 17.87 -11.69
N ALA A 734 21.95 18.59 -10.90
CA ALA A 734 20.69 19.20 -11.33
C ALA A 734 20.93 20.35 -12.33
N VAL A 735 21.99 21.15 -12.15
CA VAL A 735 22.41 22.20 -13.11
C VAL A 735 22.90 21.58 -14.43
N GLU A 736 23.56 20.43 -14.40
CA GLU A 736 23.97 19.69 -15.60
C GLU A 736 22.79 18.99 -16.30
N ALA A 737 21.85 18.41 -15.54
CA ALA A 737 20.61 17.84 -16.07
C ALA A 737 19.69 18.92 -16.68
N ALA A 738 19.62 20.11 -16.07
CA ALA A 738 18.91 21.27 -16.62
C ALA A 738 19.56 21.79 -17.91
N ARG A 739 20.91 21.76 -18.02
CA ARG A 739 21.62 22.04 -19.28
C ARG A 739 21.37 20.98 -20.35
N SER A 740 21.21 19.71 -19.96
CA SER A 740 20.96 18.60 -20.89
C SER A 740 19.51 18.51 -21.37
N ALA A 741 18.52 18.89 -20.54
CA ALA A 741 17.10 18.96 -20.91
C ALA A 741 16.72 20.29 -21.60
N GLY A 742 17.56 21.31 -21.48
CA GLY A 742 17.35 22.65 -22.03
C GLY A 742 17.34 22.76 -23.57
N SER A 743 17.54 21.69 -24.33
CA SER A 743 17.55 21.75 -25.81
C SER A 743 16.19 21.45 -26.45
N THR A 744 15.26 20.81 -25.75
CA THR A 744 13.97 20.37 -26.31
C THR A 744 12.76 21.18 -25.78
N LEU A 745 12.93 21.91 -24.67
CA LEU A 745 11.89 22.71 -24.01
C LEU A 745 12.18 24.22 -23.97
N SER A 746 13.35 24.67 -24.42
CA SER A 746 13.64 26.10 -24.53
C SER A 746 12.94 26.70 -25.75
N PRO A 747 12.36 27.92 -25.66
CA PRO A 747 11.87 28.61 -26.85
C PRO A 747 13.03 28.79 -27.85
N PRO A 748 12.76 28.80 -29.18
CA PRO A 748 13.76 29.17 -30.16
C PRO A 748 14.37 30.52 -29.78
N LYS A 749 15.70 30.62 -29.78
CA LYS A 749 16.39 31.90 -29.53
C LYS A 749 15.85 32.96 -30.52
N GLY A 750 15.40 34.10 -30.00
CA GLY A 750 14.87 35.21 -30.79
C GLY A 750 13.35 35.23 -31.03
N THR A 751 12.58 34.43 -30.30
CA THR A 751 11.10 34.48 -30.31
C THR A 751 10.59 35.13 -29.01
N GLY A 752 9.89 36.26 -29.12
CA GLY A 752 9.26 36.94 -27.99
C GLY A 752 9.19 38.46 -28.13
N SER A 753 8.53 39.13 -27.18
CA SER A 753 8.40 40.59 -27.15
C SER A 753 9.36 41.24 -26.16
N ASP A 754 10.29 42.07 -26.66
CA ASP A 754 11.17 42.89 -25.83
C ASP A 754 10.38 43.87 -24.95
N LEU A 755 9.25 44.37 -25.46
CA LEU A 755 8.34 45.27 -24.75
C LEU A 755 7.76 44.63 -23.49
N LEU A 756 7.46 43.33 -23.53
CA LEU A 756 6.82 42.56 -22.45
C LEU A 756 7.81 41.81 -21.54
N THR A 757 9.10 42.10 -21.68
CA THR A 757 10.16 41.42 -20.92
C THR A 757 10.28 41.87 -19.45
N PRO A 758 10.11 43.15 -19.07
CA PRO A 758 10.23 43.56 -17.67
C PRO A 758 9.07 42.99 -16.83
N ARG A 759 9.30 41.95 -16.02
CA ARG A 759 8.24 41.29 -15.22
C ARG A 759 8.53 41.39 -13.73
N GLY A 760 7.71 42.17 -13.03
CA GLY A 760 7.91 42.56 -11.63
C GLY A 760 7.08 41.77 -10.62
N GLY A 761 6.06 41.03 -11.07
CA GLY A 761 5.17 40.23 -10.22
C GLY A 761 4.00 41.01 -9.60
N GLY A 762 3.84 42.31 -9.89
CA GLY A 762 2.67 43.09 -9.50
C GLY A 762 1.49 42.83 -10.44
N TRP A 763 0.29 42.65 -9.91
CA TRP A 763 -0.90 42.29 -10.69
C TRP A 763 -1.79 43.50 -10.92
N HIS A 764 -2.23 43.71 -12.17
CA HIS A 764 -3.22 44.70 -12.55
C HIS A 764 -4.37 44.03 -13.30
N PHE A 765 -5.60 44.23 -12.86
CA PHE A 765 -6.78 43.56 -13.43
C PHE A 765 -7.57 44.49 -14.35
N GLU A 766 -7.98 43.99 -15.51
CA GLU A 766 -8.94 44.63 -16.42
C GLU A 766 -10.01 43.61 -16.85
N VAL A 767 -11.15 44.10 -17.31
CA VAL A 767 -12.23 43.24 -17.83
C VAL A 767 -12.75 43.73 -19.18
N ALA A 768 -13.17 42.80 -20.02
CA ALA A 768 -13.83 43.08 -21.29
C ALA A 768 -15.04 42.15 -21.47
N GLU A 769 -16.01 42.59 -22.28
CA GLU A 769 -17.21 41.82 -22.61
C GLU A 769 -17.42 41.81 -24.12
N VAL A 770 -17.89 40.68 -24.65
CA VAL A 770 -18.36 40.59 -26.04
C VAL A 770 -19.53 39.63 -26.12
N PRO A 771 -20.60 39.90 -26.91
CA PRO A 771 -21.69 38.96 -27.08
C PRO A 771 -21.18 37.62 -27.64
N LEU A 772 -21.54 36.52 -26.98
CA LEU A 772 -21.09 35.17 -27.34
C LEU A 772 -21.49 34.80 -28.78
N ALA A 773 -22.71 35.18 -29.16
CA ALA A 773 -23.23 34.94 -30.50
C ALA A 773 -22.40 35.66 -31.58
N ASP A 774 -22.04 36.93 -31.34
CA ASP A 774 -21.28 37.76 -32.26
C ASP A 774 -19.86 37.24 -32.47
N LEU A 775 -19.15 36.93 -31.38
CA LEU A 775 -17.78 36.39 -31.47
C LEU A 775 -17.76 35.01 -32.16
N LYS A 776 -18.76 34.17 -31.86
CA LYS A 776 -18.92 32.85 -32.50
C LYS A 776 -19.24 32.97 -33.99
N ALA A 777 -20.10 33.91 -34.38
CA ALA A 777 -20.42 34.17 -35.78
C ALA A 777 -19.19 34.66 -36.55
N GLY A 778 -18.45 35.62 -35.96
CA GLY A 778 -17.20 36.15 -36.52
C GLY A 778 -16.13 35.08 -36.74
N ALA A 779 -15.89 34.24 -35.74
CA ALA A 779 -14.95 33.13 -35.87
C ALA A 779 -15.37 32.13 -36.96
N LYS A 780 -16.67 31.80 -37.03
CA LYS A 780 -17.23 30.86 -38.00
C LYS A 780 -17.13 31.36 -39.44
N ALA A 781 -17.31 32.66 -39.68
CA ALA A 781 -17.18 33.28 -41.01
C ALA A 781 -15.79 33.09 -41.63
N ALA A 782 -14.75 32.95 -40.80
CA ALA A 782 -13.39 32.63 -41.24
C ALA A 782 -13.07 31.11 -41.26
N GLY A 783 -14.03 30.25 -40.93
CA GLY A 783 -13.85 28.80 -40.80
C GLY A 783 -13.24 28.35 -39.46
N GLY A 784 -13.22 29.22 -38.45
CA GLY A 784 -12.67 28.98 -37.12
C GLY A 784 -13.70 28.56 -36.06
N SER A 785 -13.20 28.09 -34.92
CA SER A 785 -13.96 27.91 -33.68
C SER A 785 -13.94 29.17 -32.81
N LEU A 786 -14.80 29.24 -31.79
CA LEU A 786 -14.80 30.35 -30.81
C LEU A 786 -13.39 30.61 -30.22
N ASN A 787 -12.66 29.54 -29.91
CA ASN A 787 -11.30 29.63 -29.37
C ASN A 787 -10.32 30.22 -30.38
N ASP A 788 -10.42 29.81 -31.66
CA ASP A 788 -9.55 30.32 -32.74
C ASP A 788 -9.80 31.82 -32.96
N GLY A 789 -11.07 32.25 -32.95
CA GLY A 789 -11.47 33.65 -33.04
C GLY A 789 -10.97 34.49 -31.86
N PHE A 790 -11.13 33.98 -30.64
CA PHE A 790 -10.66 34.66 -29.43
C PHE A 790 -9.13 34.83 -29.41
N LEU A 791 -8.38 33.77 -29.72
CA LEU A 791 -6.92 33.83 -29.84
C LEU A 791 -6.49 34.85 -30.91
N ALA A 792 -7.15 34.87 -32.08
CA ALA A 792 -6.86 35.81 -33.15
C ALA A 792 -7.15 37.27 -32.77
N ALA A 793 -8.19 37.50 -31.95
CA ALA A 793 -8.50 38.81 -31.40
C ALA A 793 -7.42 39.28 -30.42
N VAL A 794 -6.97 38.41 -29.51
CA VAL A 794 -5.89 38.73 -28.56
C VAL A 794 -4.59 39.08 -29.31
N VAL A 795 -4.20 38.29 -30.30
CA VAL A 795 -3.04 38.57 -31.17
C VAL A 795 -3.21 39.92 -31.89
N GLY A 796 -4.40 40.21 -32.40
CA GLY A 796 -4.72 41.49 -33.05
C GLY A 796 -4.59 42.69 -32.10
N GLY A 797 -5.04 42.55 -30.84
CA GLY A 797 -4.90 43.59 -29.84
C GLY A 797 -3.44 43.83 -29.43
N PHE A 798 -2.66 42.78 -29.20
CA PHE A 798 -1.24 42.95 -28.92
C PHE A 798 -0.47 43.54 -30.10
N ARG A 799 -0.83 43.23 -31.36
CA ARG A 799 -0.26 43.90 -32.53
C ARG A 799 -0.47 45.42 -32.45
N ARG A 800 -1.71 45.85 -32.20
CA ARG A 800 -2.08 47.27 -32.07
C ARG A 800 -1.35 47.96 -30.91
N TYR A 801 -1.25 47.28 -29.78
CA TYR A 801 -0.51 47.75 -28.62
C TYR A 801 0.98 48.01 -28.93
N HIS A 802 1.64 47.07 -29.61
CA HIS A 802 3.05 47.21 -30.01
C HIS A 802 3.26 48.34 -31.04
N GLU A 803 2.36 48.45 -32.02
CA GLU A 803 2.38 49.53 -33.01
C GLU A 803 2.22 50.90 -32.36
N ARG A 804 1.26 51.04 -31.44
CA ARG A 804 0.94 52.29 -30.74
C ARG A 804 2.08 52.78 -29.85
N LEU A 805 2.80 51.86 -29.22
CA LEU A 805 3.97 52.18 -28.39
C LEU A 805 5.28 52.31 -29.19
N GLY A 806 5.23 52.21 -30.52
CA GLY A 806 6.40 52.37 -31.38
C GLY A 806 7.43 51.25 -31.23
N ALA A 807 7.01 50.06 -30.76
CA ALA A 807 7.85 48.89 -30.53
C ALA A 807 7.31 47.67 -31.29
N PRO A 808 7.21 47.71 -32.64
CA PRO A 808 6.65 46.60 -33.42
C PRO A 808 7.50 45.33 -33.23
N ALA A 809 6.83 44.23 -32.86
CA ALA A 809 7.45 42.91 -32.74
C ALA A 809 6.99 42.02 -33.89
N GLY A 810 7.87 41.12 -34.37
CA GLY A 810 7.51 40.18 -35.44
C GLY A 810 6.64 39.02 -34.97
N THR A 811 6.87 38.56 -33.74
CA THR A 811 6.19 37.40 -33.14
C THR A 811 5.92 37.61 -31.67
N LEU A 812 4.80 37.07 -31.18
CA LEU A 812 4.41 37.02 -29.78
C LEU A 812 4.30 35.56 -29.35
N THR A 813 4.94 35.17 -28.25
CA THR A 813 4.86 33.78 -27.76
C THR A 813 3.62 33.60 -26.89
N LEU A 814 2.58 32.96 -27.43
CA LEU A 814 1.33 32.64 -26.72
C LEU A 814 1.38 31.26 -26.09
N GLY A 815 1.19 31.18 -24.78
CA GLY A 815 0.90 29.93 -24.07
C GLY A 815 -0.59 29.61 -24.12
N ILE A 816 -0.96 28.41 -24.56
CA ILE A 816 -2.35 27.95 -24.69
C ILE A 816 -2.49 26.61 -23.96
N PRO A 817 -3.28 26.52 -22.88
CA PRO A 817 -3.57 25.24 -22.24
C PRO A 817 -4.54 24.43 -23.11
N ILE A 818 -4.23 23.15 -23.30
CA ILE A 818 -5.08 22.16 -23.98
C ILE A 818 -5.50 21.13 -22.93
N SER A 819 -6.80 21.00 -22.70
CA SER A 819 -7.34 19.99 -21.77
C SER A 819 -7.08 18.58 -22.30
N LEU A 820 -6.64 17.69 -21.41
CA LEU A 820 -6.40 16.26 -21.72
C LEU A 820 -7.54 15.35 -21.23
N ARG A 821 -8.62 15.89 -20.65
CA ARG A 821 -9.69 15.09 -20.02
C ARG A 821 -10.51 14.31 -21.06
N ALA A 822 -10.72 13.01 -20.77
CA ALA A 822 -11.69 12.15 -21.46
C ALA A 822 -13.06 12.16 -20.75
N GLN A 823 -14.12 11.68 -21.41
CA GLN A 823 -15.49 11.68 -20.85
C GLN A 823 -15.64 10.82 -19.58
N ASP A 824 -14.81 9.79 -19.40
CA ASP A 824 -14.91 8.83 -18.28
C ASP A 824 -13.91 9.12 -17.13
N ASP A 825 -13.21 10.26 -17.16
CA ASP A 825 -12.22 10.61 -16.13
C ASP A 825 -12.87 11.05 -14.80
N PRO A 826 -12.24 10.76 -13.63
CA PRO A 826 -12.71 11.22 -12.31
C PRO A 826 -12.87 12.75 -12.20
N GLN A 827 -13.81 13.20 -11.36
CA GLN A 827 -14.10 14.62 -11.12
C GLN A 827 -13.09 15.27 -10.14
N GLY A 828 -12.69 16.52 -10.40
CA GLY A 828 -11.67 17.26 -9.64
C GLY A 828 -10.22 17.08 -10.13
N GLY A 829 -9.26 17.81 -9.52
CA GLY A 829 -7.80 17.75 -9.83
C GLY A 829 -7.35 18.51 -11.09
N ASN A 830 -6.04 18.55 -11.38
CA ASN A 830 -5.48 19.20 -12.59
C ASN A 830 -5.15 18.24 -13.74
N ARG A 831 -5.69 18.48 -14.96
CA ARG A 831 -5.37 17.70 -16.18
C ARG A 831 -5.35 18.51 -17.48
N PHE A 832 -4.22 19.13 -17.80
CA PHE A 832 -4.00 19.85 -19.07
C PHE A 832 -2.53 19.79 -19.51
N THR A 833 -2.27 20.01 -20.80
CA THR A 833 -0.93 20.24 -21.35
C THR A 833 -0.81 21.66 -21.91
N GLY A 834 0.38 22.23 -21.92
CA GLY A 834 0.64 23.56 -22.48
C GLY A 834 1.18 23.49 -23.90
N ALA A 835 0.52 24.16 -24.86
CA ALA A 835 1.07 24.44 -26.19
C ALA A 835 1.63 25.87 -26.24
N ARG A 836 2.69 26.08 -27.04
CA ARG A 836 3.28 27.41 -27.27
C ARG A 836 3.19 27.79 -28.74
N LEU A 837 2.37 28.79 -29.04
CA LEU A 837 2.16 29.34 -30.38
C LEU A 837 3.06 30.58 -30.55
N PRO A 838 4.05 30.56 -31.45
CA PRO A 838 4.73 31.77 -31.90
C PRO A 838 3.82 32.53 -32.87
N ALA A 839 2.90 33.34 -32.35
CA ALA A 839 1.92 34.06 -33.17
C ALA A 839 2.59 35.22 -33.91
N SER A 840 2.39 35.30 -35.23
CA SER A 840 2.84 36.44 -36.01
C SER A 840 2.01 37.68 -35.69
N LEU A 841 2.67 38.79 -35.36
CA LEU A 841 2.01 40.09 -35.23
C LEU A 841 1.97 40.86 -36.56
N ALA A 842 2.58 40.34 -37.63
CA ALA A 842 2.63 41.01 -38.92
C ALA A 842 1.34 40.89 -39.75
N GLU A 843 0.44 39.96 -39.40
CA GLU A 843 -0.79 39.67 -40.16
C GLU A 843 -1.96 40.58 -39.72
N PRO A 844 -2.35 41.59 -40.51
CA PRO A 844 -3.43 42.51 -40.15
C PRO A 844 -4.83 41.91 -40.34
N ASP A 845 -5.03 40.90 -41.19
CA ASP A 845 -6.35 40.34 -41.49
C ASP A 845 -6.81 39.32 -40.43
N PRO A 846 -7.92 39.56 -39.70
CA PRO A 846 -8.40 38.64 -38.66
C PRO A 846 -8.78 37.26 -39.22
N GLY A 847 -9.30 37.17 -40.45
CA GLY A 847 -9.67 35.89 -41.05
C GLY A 847 -8.47 34.98 -41.32
N THR A 848 -7.35 35.57 -41.76
CA THR A 848 -6.09 34.89 -41.99
C THR A 848 -5.44 34.47 -40.67
N ARG A 849 -5.47 35.34 -39.64
CA ARG A 849 -5.03 34.98 -38.27
C ARG A 849 -5.78 33.76 -37.74
N ILE A 850 -7.12 33.73 -37.86
CA ILE A 850 -7.97 32.63 -37.39
C ILE A 850 -7.57 31.30 -38.03
N LYS A 851 -7.35 31.26 -39.35
CA LYS A 851 -6.97 30.04 -40.07
C LYS A 851 -5.61 29.51 -39.63
N ALA A 852 -4.61 30.39 -39.51
CA ALA A 852 -3.27 30.01 -39.06
C ALA A 852 -3.27 29.45 -37.63
N ILE A 853 -4.01 30.10 -36.72
CA ILE A 853 -4.16 29.63 -35.33
C ILE A 853 -4.86 28.27 -35.29
N ARG A 854 -5.93 28.09 -36.07
CA ARG A 854 -6.66 26.82 -36.13
C ARG A 854 -5.76 25.67 -36.59
N GLU A 855 -4.96 25.88 -37.63
CA GLU A 855 -4.02 24.87 -38.14
C GLU A 855 -3.01 24.46 -37.06
N PHE A 856 -2.47 25.45 -36.33
CA PHE A 856 -1.59 25.18 -35.19
C PHE A 856 -2.30 24.39 -34.08
N VAL A 857 -3.48 24.83 -33.63
CA VAL A 857 -4.23 24.16 -32.55
C VAL A 857 -4.57 22.71 -32.92
N LEU A 858 -4.97 22.45 -34.16
CA LEU A 858 -5.26 21.10 -34.65
C LEU A 858 -4.01 20.20 -34.67
N SER A 859 -2.86 20.74 -35.10
CA SER A 859 -1.59 19.98 -35.09
C SER A 859 -1.08 19.70 -33.66
N ALA A 860 -1.16 20.69 -32.76
CA ALA A 860 -0.75 20.55 -31.37
C ALA A 860 -1.58 19.51 -30.61
N ARG A 861 -2.90 19.46 -30.85
CA ARG A 861 -3.79 18.46 -30.23
C ARG A 861 -3.43 17.03 -30.62
N ASN A 862 -3.03 16.81 -31.88
CA ASN A 862 -2.61 15.49 -32.36
C ASN A 862 -1.24 15.06 -31.82
N ALA A 863 -0.33 16.02 -31.60
CA ALA A 863 1.00 15.76 -31.03
C ALA A 863 1.00 15.50 -29.50
N SER A 864 -0.02 15.99 -28.79
CA SER A 864 -0.12 15.95 -27.33
C SER A 864 -0.53 14.58 -26.74
N GLY A 865 -0.90 13.61 -27.58
CA GLY A 865 -1.38 12.28 -27.15
C GLY A 865 -0.30 11.28 -26.74
N SER A 866 0.99 11.61 -26.83
CA SER A 866 2.10 10.71 -26.51
C SER A 866 2.69 10.99 -25.13
N GLY A 867 2.00 10.60 -24.05
CA GLY A 867 2.34 10.78 -22.61
C GLY A 867 3.69 10.22 -22.12
N VAL A 868 4.63 9.97 -23.04
CA VAL A 868 5.95 9.39 -22.85
C VAL A 868 6.77 10.16 -21.81
N LEU A 869 6.67 11.50 -21.73
CA LEU A 869 7.46 12.29 -20.78
C LEU A 869 6.89 12.30 -19.35
N GLU A 870 5.56 12.29 -19.19
CA GLU A 870 4.89 12.20 -17.87
C GLU A 870 5.12 10.84 -17.22
N ASP A 871 5.06 9.75 -17.99
CA ASP A 871 5.32 8.39 -17.51
C ASP A 871 6.80 8.17 -17.13
N LEU A 872 7.73 8.85 -17.80
CA LEU A 872 9.17 8.73 -17.55
C LEU A 872 9.67 9.57 -16.38
N VAL A 873 9.11 10.77 -16.16
CA VAL A 873 9.66 11.77 -15.23
C VAL A 873 8.74 12.03 -14.04
N GLY A 874 7.43 11.76 -14.15
CA GLY A 874 6.42 11.96 -13.11
C GLY A 874 6.75 11.34 -11.75
N PRO A 875 7.21 10.06 -11.68
CA PRO A 875 7.58 9.42 -10.42
C PRO A 875 8.80 10.04 -9.73
N VAL A 876 9.63 10.82 -10.44
CA VAL A 876 10.87 11.42 -9.90
C VAL A 876 10.60 12.85 -9.40
N ILE A 877 9.69 13.59 -10.04
CA ILE A 877 9.37 15.00 -9.71
C ILE A 877 8.92 15.16 -8.25
N GLY A 878 8.07 14.27 -7.74
CA GLY A 878 7.61 14.32 -6.34
C GLY A 878 8.73 14.19 -5.30
N TRP A 879 9.88 13.64 -5.69
CA TRP A 879 11.04 13.44 -4.82
C TRP A 879 12.07 14.56 -4.90
N LEU A 880 11.85 15.56 -5.76
CA LEU A 880 12.75 16.70 -5.90
C LEU A 880 12.45 17.79 -4.84
N PRO A 881 13.48 18.36 -4.18
CA PRO A 881 13.32 19.49 -3.27
C PRO A 881 12.79 20.75 -3.95
N ALA A 882 12.11 21.62 -3.19
CA ALA A 882 11.49 22.85 -3.68
C ALA A 882 12.42 23.80 -4.47
N PRO A 883 13.68 24.04 -4.07
CA PRO A 883 14.57 24.92 -4.85
C PRO A 883 14.90 24.38 -6.24
N VAL A 884 14.99 23.05 -6.40
CA VAL A 884 15.24 22.39 -7.70
C VAL A 884 14.01 22.49 -8.58
N LEU A 885 12.81 22.25 -8.00
CA LEU A 885 11.55 22.40 -8.71
C LEU A 885 11.27 23.85 -9.10
N GLY A 886 11.59 24.84 -8.26
CA GLY A 886 11.49 26.27 -8.60
C GLY A 886 12.34 26.62 -9.82
N ALA A 887 13.59 26.14 -9.87
CA ALA A 887 14.47 26.36 -11.01
C ALA A 887 13.96 25.69 -12.31
N LEU A 888 13.39 24.48 -12.22
CA LEU A 888 12.85 23.76 -13.37
C LEU A 888 11.50 24.33 -13.85
N SER A 889 10.56 24.58 -12.95
CA SER A 889 9.22 25.10 -13.24
C SER A 889 9.26 26.54 -13.76
N GLY A 890 10.14 27.38 -13.21
CA GLY A 890 10.36 28.73 -13.70
C GLY A 890 10.72 28.78 -15.18
N SER A 891 11.36 27.74 -15.73
CA SER A 891 11.72 27.67 -17.17
C SER A 891 10.57 27.23 -18.11
N LEU A 892 9.50 26.63 -17.59
CA LEU A 892 8.41 26.07 -18.41
C LEU A 892 7.40 27.13 -18.85
N THR A 893 7.06 28.10 -18.00
CA THR A 893 6.03 29.12 -18.27
C THR A 893 6.58 30.53 -18.48
N SER A 894 7.76 30.87 -17.95
CA SER A 894 8.38 32.20 -18.15
C SER A 894 8.78 32.47 -19.60
N GLY A 895 8.89 31.42 -20.43
CA GLY A 895 9.12 31.56 -21.87
C GLY A 895 7.92 32.08 -22.66
N ASN A 896 6.74 32.23 -22.04
CA ASN A 896 5.56 32.79 -22.70
C ASN A 896 5.49 34.31 -22.46
N ASP A 897 5.17 35.08 -23.49
CA ASP A 897 4.87 36.51 -23.34
C ASP A 897 3.46 36.69 -22.77
N VAL A 898 2.50 36.00 -23.39
CA VAL A 898 1.09 36.08 -23.05
C VAL A 898 0.55 34.67 -22.89
N GLN A 899 -0.27 34.46 -21.87
CA GLN A 899 -1.03 33.22 -21.71
C GLN A 899 -2.51 33.51 -21.99
N VAL A 900 -3.15 32.62 -22.75
CA VAL A 900 -4.55 32.79 -23.13
C VAL A 900 -5.32 31.52 -22.80
N SER A 901 -6.40 31.67 -22.05
CA SER A 901 -7.26 30.55 -21.63
C SER A 901 -8.71 30.82 -21.99
N ASN A 902 -9.42 29.77 -22.37
CA ASN A 902 -10.83 29.82 -22.74
C ASN A 902 -11.55 28.65 -22.06
N MET A 903 -12.49 29.00 -21.18
CA MET A 903 -13.27 28.03 -20.42
C MET A 903 -14.74 28.09 -20.85
N PRO A 904 -15.40 26.93 -21.06
CA PRO A 904 -16.85 26.92 -21.17
C PRO A 904 -17.41 27.44 -19.85
N GLY A 905 -18.48 28.24 -19.89
CA GLY A 905 -19.14 28.65 -18.65
C GLY A 905 -20.61 28.30 -18.64
N VAL A 906 -21.39 29.05 -17.87
CA VAL A 906 -22.76 28.69 -17.49
C VAL A 906 -23.76 29.38 -18.41
N SER A 907 -24.57 28.60 -19.14
CA SER A 907 -25.52 29.12 -20.14
C SER A 907 -26.91 29.47 -19.60
N HIS A 908 -27.11 29.37 -18.29
CA HIS A 908 -28.40 29.57 -17.64
C HIS A 908 -28.25 30.41 -16.37
N PRO A 909 -29.34 31.05 -15.89
CA PRO A 909 -29.34 31.79 -14.64
C PRO A 909 -28.83 30.98 -13.45
N VAL A 910 -27.93 31.57 -12.69
CA VAL A 910 -27.39 31.01 -11.45
C VAL A 910 -27.38 32.04 -10.32
N TYR A 911 -27.51 31.53 -9.09
CA TYR A 911 -27.69 32.32 -7.88
C TYR A 911 -26.77 31.82 -6.76
N ILE A 912 -26.27 32.76 -5.96
CA ILE A 912 -25.56 32.48 -4.71
C ILE A 912 -26.25 33.19 -3.57
N ALA A 913 -26.59 32.46 -2.49
CA ALA A 913 -27.29 33.01 -1.33
C ALA A 913 -28.56 33.85 -1.68
N GLY A 914 -29.24 33.49 -2.78
CA GLY A 914 -30.43 34.17 -3.28
C GLY A 914 -30.18 35.37 -4.20
N SER A 915 -28.94 35.77 -4.39
CA SER A 915 -28.54 36.83 -5.32
C SER A 915 -28.22 36.27 -6.70
N ARG A 916 -28.71 36.93 -7.75
CA ARG A 916 -28.43 36.54 -9.13
C ARG A 916 -27.01 36.91 -9.49
N ILE A 917 -26.29 35.99 -10.10
CA ILE A 917 -24.99 36.28 -10.72
C ILE A 917 -25.26 36.82 -12.12
N VAL A 918 -24.77 38.02 -12.43
CA VAL A 918 -25.03 38.70 -13.72
C VAL A 918 -23.80 38.71 -14.63
N ARG A 919 -22.59 38.60 -14.07
CA ARG A 919 -21.30 38.49 -14.81
C ARG A 919 -20.32 37.64 -14.03
N MET A 920 -19.40 36.98 -14.73
CA MET A 920 -18.36 36.12 -14.15
C MET A 920 -17.02 36.36 -14.86
N PHE A 921 -16.10 37.10 -14.24
CA PHE A 921 -14.79 37.44 -14.79
C PHE A 921 -13.69 36.56 -14.20
N PRO A 922 -13.08 35.66 -15.00
CA PRO A 922 -12.00 34.81 -14.54
C PRO A 922 -10.64 35.51 -14.64
N PHE A 923 -9.81 35.38 -13.61
CA PHE A 923 -8.43 35.88 -13.59
C PHE A 923 -7.48 34.71 -13.27
N GLY A 924 -6.71 34.29 -14.26
CA GLY A 924 -5.64 33.30 -14.08
C GLY A 924 -4.37 33.91 -13.46
N PRO A 925 -3.48 33.09 -12.88
CA PRO A 925 -2.21 33.55 -12.34
C PRO A 925 -1.26 34.03 -13.45
N LEU A 926 -0.21 34.76 -13.05
CA LEU A 926 0.91 35.15 -13.92
C LEU A 926 2.17 34.32 -13.57
N PRO A 927 2.29 33.05 -14.01
CA PRO A 927 3.44 32.22 -13.70
C PRO A 927 4.66 32.62 -14.55
N GLY A 928 5.15 33.84 -14.34
CA GLY A 928 6.28 34.43 -15.05
C GLY A 928 5.98 34.96 -16.45
N CYS A 929 4.73 35.06 -16.91
CA CYS A 929 4.33 35.72 -18.17
C CYS A 929 3.90 37.19 -17.94
N ALA A 930 3.81 38.00 -19.00
CA ALA A 930 3.47 39.42 -18.87
C ALA A 930 1.96 39.69 -18.80
N ALA A 931 1.15 38.81 -19.39
CA ALA A 931 -0.30 38.93 -19.38
C ALA A 931 -0.96 37.56 -19.43
N MET A 932 -2.04 37.39 -18.66
CA MET A 932 -2.92 36.22 -18.69
C MET A 932 -4.34 36.68 -19.03
N ILE A 933 -4.83 36.28 -20.21
CA ILE A 933 -6.12 36.69 -20.75
C ILE A 933 -7.06 35.50 -20.73
N THR A 934 -8.13 35.57 -19.95
CA THR A 934 -9.01 34.42 -19.70
C THR A 934 -10.44 34.74 -20.08
N LEU A 935 -11.06 33.90 -20.91
CA LEU A 935 -12.46 33.99 -21.31
C LEU A 935 -13.30 32.94 -20.58
N LEU A 936 -14.45 33.37 -20.04
CA LEU A 936 -15.53 32.51 -19.55
C LEU A 936 -16.85 33.00 -20.17
N SER A 937 -17.68 32.08 -20.65
CA SER A 937 -19.02 32.42 -21.14
C SER A 937 -20.05 32.38 -20.02
N HIS A 938 -20.84 33.44 -19.84
CA HIS A 938 -21.95 33.48 -18.89
C HIS A 938 -23.21 33.96 -19.61
N GLU A 939 -24.24 33.11 -19.63
CA GLU A 939 -25.46 33.26 -20.42
C GLU A 939 -25.15 33.53 -21.89
N ASP A 940 -25.37 34.76 -22.36
CA ASP A 940 -25.18 35.21 -23.74
C ASP A 940 -23.89 36.03 -23.97
N THR A 941 -23.07 36.17 -22.93
CA THR A 941 -21.93 37.09 -22.91
C THR A 941 -20.61 36.36 -22.64
N CYS A 942 -19.57 36.65 -23.42
CA CYS A 942 -18.20 36.29 -23.09
C CYS A 942 -17.63 37.31 -22.11
N CYS A 943 -17.40 36.89 -20.88
CA CYS A 943 -16.74 37.68 -19.84
C CYS A 943 -15.24 37.39 -19.88
N ILE A 944 -14.42 38.41 -20.11
CA ILE A 944 -12.98 38.27 -20.30
C ILE A 944 -12.27 39.00 -19.15
N GLY A 945 -11.45 38.28 -18.39
CA GLY A 945 -10.57 38.86 -17.38
C GLY A 945 -9.13 38.92 -17.88
N LEU A 946 -8.47 40.04 -17.61
CA LEU A 946 -7.09 40.31 -17.94
C LEU A 946 -6.32 40.47 -16.65
N ASN A 947 -5.34 39.60 -16.40
CA ASN A 947 -4.35 39.79 -15.35
C ASN A 947 -3.03 40.22 -16.02
N LEU A 948 -2.52 41.40 -15.67
CA LEU A 948 -1.38 42.03 -16.32
C LEU A 948 -0.25 42.25 -15.32
N ASP A 949 0.99 41.97 -15.73
CA ASP A 949 2.16 42.33 -14.94
C ASP A 949 2.38 43.84 -15.02
N ALA A 950 2.32 44.52 -13.88
CA ALA A 950 2.38 45.98 -13.80
C ALA A 950 3.72 46.56 -14.27
N ALA A 951 4.80 45.77 -14.31
CA ALA A 951 6.09 46.21 -14.85
C ALA A 951 6.16 46.01 -16.38
N ALA A 952 5.47 44.99 -16.91
CA ALA A 952 5.50 44.67 -18.34
C ALA A 952 4.50 45.51 -19.14
N VAL A 953 3.33 45.78 -18.56
CA VAL A 953 2.25 46.55 -19.19
C VAL A 953 2.10 47.89 -18.48
N THR A 954 2.79 48.90 -18.99
CA THR A 954 2.79 50.25 -18.41
C THR A 954 1.58 51.11 -18.80
N ASP A 955 0.83 50.70 -19.82
CA ASP A 955 -0.41 51.34 -20.27
C ASP A 955 -1.57 50.31 -20.36
N PRO A 956 -2.12 49.87 -19.21
CA PRO A 956 -3.16 48.84 -19.18
C PRO A 956 -4.48 49.30 -19.84
N ALA A 957 -4.85 50.56 -19.67
CA ALA A 957 -6.07 51.12 -20.29
C ALA A 957 -5.97 51.15 -21.81
N GLY A 958 -4.81 51.53 -22.35
CA GLY A 958 -4.57 51.46 -23.79
C GLY A 958 -4.55 50.02 -24.31
N LEU A 959 -3.94 49.08 -23.58
CA LEU A 959 -3.98 47.66 -23.95
C LEU A 959 -5.41 47.12 -23.99
N LEU A 960 -6.26 47.48 -23.02
CA LEU A 960 -7.66 47.09 -23.00
C LEU A 960 -8.39 47.60 -24.26
N ALA A 961 -8.19 48.86 -24.63
CA ALA A 961 -8.78 49.44 -25.84
C ALA A 961 -8.29 48.73 -27.12
N ASP A 962 -7.00 48.39 -27.19
CA ASP A 962 -6.42 47.66 -28.31
C ASP A 962 -6.95 46.22 -28.41
N LEU A 963 -7.12 45.54 -27.28
CA LEU A 963 -7.74 44.21 -27.21
C LEU A 963 -9.22 44.23 -27.59
N GLN A 964 -9.97 45.25 -27.17
CA GLN A 964 -11.36 45.44 -27.60
C GLN A 964 -11.45 45.63 -29.12
N ALA A 965 -10.57 46.46 -29.71
CA ALA A 965 -10.50 46.63 -31.16
C ALA A 965 -10.20 45.31 -31.89
N GLY A 966 -9.35 44.45 -31.31
CA GLY A 966 -9.09 43.10 -31.81
C GLY A 966 -10.31 42.17 -31.77
N LEU A 967 -11.14 42.26 -30.72
CA LEU A 967 -12.41 41.53 -30.62
C LEU A 967 -13.42 42.03 -31.66
N ASP A 968 -13.53 43.35 -31.81
CA ASP A 968 -14.45 44.00 -32.75
C ASP A 968 -14.14 43.63 -34.21
N GLU A 969 -12.85 43.51 -34.57
CA GLU A 969 -12.43 43.02 -35.89
C GLU A 969 -12.95 41.62 -36.20
N VAL A 970 -12.89 40.70 -35.22
CA VAL A 970 -13.38 39.33 -35.41
C VAL A 970 -14.90 39.33 -35.52
N VAL A 971 -15.61 40.08 -34.66
CA VAL A 971 -17.08 40.23 -34.72
C VAL A 971 -17.54 40.79 -36.07
N ALA A 972 -16.80 41.74 -36.65
CA ALA A 972 -17.13 42.34 -37.94
C ALA A 972 -17.18 41.33 -39.10
N LEU A 973 -16.40 40.24 -39.03
CA LEU A 973 -16.41 39.18 -40.06
C LEU A 973 -17.80 38.52 -40.20
N GLY A 974 -18.49 38.26 -39.09
CA GLY A 974 -19.81 37.62 -39.09
C GLY A 974 -20.92 38.53 -39.58
N ARG A 975 -20.75 39.85 -39.38
CA ARG A 975 -21.68 40.86 -39.90
C ARG A 975 -21.56 41.02 -41.42
N ALA A 976 -20.34 40.94 -41.96
CA ALA A 976 -20.10 41.02 -43.40
C ALA A 976 -20.71 39.83 -44.18
N GLU A 977 -20.73 38.64 -43.58
CA GLU A 977 -21.31 37.42 -44.17
C GLU A 977 -22.86 37.43 -44.14
N SER A 978 -23.49 38.05 -43.13
CA SER A 978 -24.96 38.16 -43.05
C SER A 978 -25.58 39.14 -44.07
N THR A 979 -24.75 39.96 -44.72
CA THR A 979 -25.12 40.90 -45.80
C THR A 979 -24.85 40.37 -47.21
N ARG A 980 -24.30 39.16 -47.35
CA ARG A 980 -24.17 38.42 -48.63
C ARG A 980 -25.17 37.29 -48.67
#